data_AF-A0A6P2BML0-F1
#
_entry.id   AF-A0A6P2BML0-F1
#
_cell.length_a   1.000
_cell.length_b   1.000
_cell.length_c   1.000
_cell.angle_alpha   90.00
_cell.angle_beta   90.00
_cell.angle_gamma   90.00
#
_symmetry.space_group_name_H-M   'P 1'
#
loop_
_entity.id
_entity.type
_entity.pdbx_description
1 polymer ?
#
loop_
_entity_poly.entity_id
_entity_poly.type
_entity_poly.pdbx_seq_one_letter_code
_entity_poly.pdbx_strand_id
1 'polypeptide(L)'
;MRGPFRWFTPFPVLMCPKCVFPGRAASAVYFRVAGRLLCCHRLANIAANSLFDDVTAQVIRCVMAIPDYQTLMLPMLRILGDGADHTARSVIDALAAEFRLTPEEREQLVGSQRITLMASRAHWAMTYLTQAGLTDRPHRGVWRITDEGGRLLATDPARVDNALLARYEGFQSFINRSAGEPDDEAEAPVSGGNDTVAAVGVPSVDDLLRPMLEALSDGKAHAFADLVELIPDALHLDNEARGRRLASGQAVIYNRLGWTRTHLAKAGLVDNPDARVVILTADGASFLASHPGRVVTETLKRDCPPFLNWLADMGAIPAVERRDRGEPMVWMVRAGEGGVHAPVFVQQGAALLGWEEAGDTSGLTLEQVRDRVAHAWPGYGRRQLGQVANALYKFANDMQPGDVVVTPEPASRTVLLGEISGDYRYLTPPAVADYSHARPVSWRARISRDELSYWARNSLGTQLTLSQPPHVPEFLRLAEAHAADDEVSAVPQRARAANLPHLLEPVRIPVNAAAPPRAAADEFHTIPRSMLQLLAELDAGQLALPDFQRTFVWAPDETRELLVSMIRSFPAGALLFLQGGSATFKARAAEGAPLLRGRPSYLVLDGQQRLTSLYQAIYGVGDSRFFLDLGALLAGADVDQAVKVFSAERAAPLESLDAQARTLMMPLAAVRDFGAARWRDAVVPRRDDEDRERVRDLLREIEYACIDPLVKYAFPVTVLPEATPLEAVCAIFETLNRTGRPLTPFELISARAFAGGHSLYDLWNGALERYPILGDFGVKPYYLLQCIALRLGVSCKRRFVISLPADDIARGWDSAVTSMAAVLTLLRDECGVLTPKWLPYEPVLIPLATVWKEVEGTAGPAHGAMRSKLKRWFWCASFTGEYESSSATLAERDAPVLKSWLTGGDEPQAVRGFEWNPARWRTVTARQQGLYRATIALTLLQRPRDFHTGAPLTPELIEAGRIDDHHVFPRVYLRSIGKGDTVDSVLNHCLIDRATNIRIAGQAPSAYLEEMRTELGAVLDEVLSSHRLPTGPASPLATDDFEGFLDWREQALGEALGTVTGKGAPAEVSPVPERSLLDVQVEGVELELRRVIADMLGGEAGALPPHVSGRINERIASARRRNPGLRNGHHDSLSGRLEYCDLRELQDVLTSKTLWPQFEARFGSKEMLNVRFAQLAELRNSLRHSRTVDDVTRKDGEAAIIWFRQVLAHG
;
A
#
# COMPACT_ATOMS: atom_id res chain seq x y z
N MET A 1 -70.24 0.27 -3.09
CA MET A 1 -71.23 -0.14 -2.07
C MET A 1 -70.65 -1.31 -1.28
N ARG A 2 -70.62 -1.18 0.05
CA ARG A 2 -70.70 -2.21 1.12
C ARG A 2 -69.82 -3.48 1.02
N GLY A 3 -68.91 -3.66 1.99
CA GLY A 3 -68.53 -4.99 2.51
C GLY A 3 -69.71 -5.69 3.21
N PRO A 4 -69.56 -6.83 3.93
CA PRO A 4 -68.34 -7.29 4.64
C PRO A 4 -68.07 -8.81 4.52
N PHE A 5 -66.99 -9.34 5.13
CA PHE A 5 -67.07 -10.42 6.13
C PHE A 5 -65.70 -10.62 6.82
N ARG A 6 -65.81 -11.11 8.05
CA ARG A 6 -64.90 -10.98 9.19
C ARG A 6 -64.24 -12.33 9.54
N TRP A 7 -62.97 -12.26 9.98
CA TRP A 7 -62.19 -13.11 10.91
C TRP A 7 -62.19 -14.65 10.82
N PHE A 8 -60.99 -15.25 10.80
CA PHE A 8 -60.66 -16.49 11.55
C PHE A 8 -59.20 -16.49 12.04
N THR A 9 -59.06 -16.85 13.32
CA THR A 9 -57.86 -17.15 14.12
C THR A 9 -57.19 -18.48 13.72
N PRO A 10 -55.94 -18.78 14.15
CA PRO A 10 -55.15 -19.89 13.63
C PRO A 10 -55.50 -21.24 14.29
N PHE A 11 -55.51 -22.32 13.49
CA PHE A 11 -55.49 -23.73 13.94
C PHE A 11 -54.22 -24.43 13.43
N PRO A 12 -53.78 -25.54 14.06
CA PRO A 12 -52.45 -26.10 13.90
C PRO A 12 -52.30 -26.96 12.63
N VAL A 13 -51.05 -27.03 12.20
CA VAL A 13 -50.56 -27.72 11.00
C VAL A 13 -50.92 -29.22 11.02
N LEU A 14 -51.61 -29.71 9.98
CA LEU A 14 -51.79 -31.15 9.70
C LEU A 14 -50.84 -31.57 8.57
N MET A 15 -50.02 -32.62 8.81
CA MET A 15 -49.08 -33.20 7.84
C MET A 15 -49.78 -34.09 6.81
N CYS A 16 -49.34 -34.03 5.54
CA CYS A 16 -49.81 -34.88 4.45
C CYS A 16 -49.02 -36.21 4.39
N PRO A 17 -49.65 -37.40 4.36
CA PRO A 17 -48.95 -38.69 4.43
C PRO A 17 -48.23 -39.13 3.15
N LYS A 18 -48.31 -38.37 2.05
CA LYS A 18 -47.77 -38.79 0.74
C LYS A 18 -46.40 -38.20 0.38
N CYS A 19 -45.79 -37.41 1.25
CA CYS A 19 -44.51 -36.73 1.00
C CYS A 19 -43.39 -37.17 1.96
N VAL A 20 -43.31 -38.45 2.33
CA VAL A 20 -42.21 -39.00 3.12
C VAL A 20 -41.27 -39.79 2.21
N PHE A 21 -40.06 -39.26 1.98
CA PHE A 21 -38.86 -40.03 1.63
C PHE A 21 -37.80 -39.76 2.71
N PRO A 22 -36.97 -40.74 3.11
CA PRO A 22 -36.17 -40.61 4.31
C PRO A 22 -34.96 -39.70 4.05
N GLY A 23 -34.78 -38.66 4.89
CA GLY A 23 -33.50 -37.97 5.04
C GLY A 23 -33.44 -36.44 4.87
N ARG A 24 -34.55 -35.72 4.64
CA ARG A 24 -34.55 -34.24 4.65
C ARG A 24 -35.84 -33.66 5.23
N ALA A 25 -35.72 -32.75 6.20
CA ALA A 25 -36.82 -31.87 6.61
C ALA A 25 -36.89 -30.68 5.63
N ALA A 26 -37.85 -30.69 4.72
CA ALA A 26 -38.22 -29.53 3.92
C ALA A 26 -39.71 -29.24 4.12
N SER A 27 -40.01 -28.06 4.67
CA SER A 27 -41.37 -27.55 4.84
C SER A 27 -41.96 -27.21 3.47
N ALA A 28 -42.89 -28.02 2.96
CA ALA A 28 -43.62 -27.72 1.71
C ALA A 28 -44.79 -26.76 2.00
N VAL A 29 -44.81 -25.60 1.33
CA VAL A 29 -45.90 -24.60 1.42
C VAL A 29 -46.96 -24.89 0.35
N TYR A 30 -48.24 -24.95 0.74
CA TYR A 30 -49.36 -25.03 -0.19
C TYR A 30 -49.90 -23.64 -0.51
N PHE A 31 -50.25 -23.39 -1.78
CA PHE A 31 -50.93 -22.17 -2.21
C PHE A 31 -52.40 -22.45 -2.53
N ARG A 32 -53.27 -21.52 -2.15
CA ARG A 32 -54.71 -21.59 -2.45
C ARG A 32 -55.02 -20.64 -3.59
N VAL A 33 -55.34 -21.18 -4.76
CA VAL A 33 -55.75 -20.41 -5.94
C VAL A 33 -57.19 -20.81 -6.28
N ALA A 34 -58.10 -19.84 -6.35
CA ALA A 34 -59.52 -20.04 -6.65
C ALA A 34 -60.20 -21.15 -5.83
N GLY A 35 -59.91 -21.23 -4.52
CA GLY A 35 -60.58 -22.14 -3.59
C GLY A 35 -60.07 -23.58 -3.54
N ARG A 36 -59.08 -23.98 -4.36
CA ARG A 36 -58.42 -25.30 -4.28
C ARG A 36 -56.98 -25.19 -3.76
N LEU A 37 -56.54 -26.17 -2.97
CA LEU A 37 -55.15 -26.28 -2.49
C LEU A 37 -54.30 -27.04 -3.52
N LEU A 38 -53.19 -26.43 -3.95
CA LEU A 38 -52.25 -27.03 -4.92
C LEU A 38 -50.81 -26.99 -4.38
N CYS A 39 -50.07 -28.07 -4.67
CA CYS A 39 -48.65 -28.24 -4.33
C CYS A 39 -47.75 -27.62 -5.41
N CYS A 40 -46.58 -27.09 -5.02
CA CYS A 40 -45.63 -26.36 -5.88
C CYS A 40 -45.25 -27.08 -7.18
N HIS A 41 -45.19 -28.42 -7.18
CA HIS A 41 -44.83 -29.21 -8.37
C HIS A 41 -45.92 -29.22 -9.47
N ARG A 42 -47.19 -28.92 -9.13
CA ARG A 42 -48.28 -28.82 -10.14
C ARG A 42 -48.36 -27.45 -10.80
N LEU A 43 -47.87 -26.39 -10.16
CA LEU A 43 -47.84 -25.04 -10.73
C LEU A 43 -46.82 -24.92 -11.87
N ALA A 44 -45.67 -25.60 -11.75
CA ALA A 44 -44.64 -25.63 -12.78
C ALA A 44 -45.12 -26.28 -14.10
N ASN A 45 -46.00 -27.28 -14.04
CA ASN A 45 -46.54 -27.95 -15.24
C ASN A 45 -47.73 -27.24 -15.88
N ILE A 46 -48.42 -26.34 -15.16
CA ILE A 46 -49.55 -25.56 -15.71
C ILE A 46 -49.04 -24.34 -16.50
N ALA A 47 -47.88 -23.78 -16.12
CA ALA A 47 -47.26 -22.64 -16.80
C ALA A 47 -46.75 -22.95 -18.22
N ALA A 48 -46.63 -24.23 -18.59
CA ALA A 48 -46.07 -24.63 -19.89
C ALA A 48 -47.07 -24.62 -21.05
N ASN A 49 -48.38 -24.40 -20.82
CA ASN A 49 -49.40 -24.72 -21.84
C ASN A 49 -50.58 -23.75 -22.03
N SER A 50 -50.51 -22.48 -21.63
CA SER A 50 -51.56 -21.52 -22.02
C SER A 50 -51.09 -20.07 -22.11
N LEU A 51 -51.38 -19.45 -23.27
CA LEU A 51 -51.34 -18.02 -23.53
C LEU A 51 -52.22 -17.27 -22.53
N PHE A 52 -51.64 -16.50 -21.59
CA PHE A 52 -52.28 -15.32 -20.98
C PHE A 52 -51.26 -14.43 -20.24
N ASP A 53 -51.17 -13.20 -20.74
CA ASP A 53 -50.78 -11.90 -20.18
C ASP A 53 -49.39 -11.56 -19.59
N ASP A 54 -48.91 -10.40 -20.06
CA ASP A 54 -47.65 -9.67 -19.88
C ASP A 54 -47.04 -9.60 -18.47
N VAL A 55 -47.80 -9.96 -17.42
CA VAL A 55 -47.35 -9.86 -16.03
C VAL A 55 -46.33 -10.95 -15.68
N THR A 56 -46.39 -12.14 -16.28
CA THR A 56 -45.37 -13.19 -16.03
C THR A 56 -44.04 -12.87 -16.73
N ALA A 57 -44.06 -12.18 -17.88
CA ALA A 57 -42.85 -11.71 -18.54
C ALA A 57 -42.17 -10.58 -17.74
N GLN A 58 -42.93 -9.79 -16.99
CA GLN A 58 -42.43 -8.72 -16.14
C GLN A 58 -41.85 -9.23 -14.81
N VAL A 59 -42.36 -10.35 -14.27
CA VAL A 59 -41.83 -10.99 -13.05
C VAL A 59 -40.50 -11.71 -13.30
N ILE A 60 -40.26 -12.25 -14.50
CA ILE A 60 -38.93 -12.78 -14.87
C ILE A 60 -37.90 -11.67 -15.08
N ARG A 61 -38.32 -10.44 -15.43
CA ARG A 61 -37.42 -9.28 -15.61
C ARG A 61 -36.93 -8.62 -14.32
N CYS A 62 -37.46 -8.98 -13.15
CA CYS A 62 -37.05 -8.38 -11.89
C CYS A 62 -35.89 -9.10 -11.17
N VAL A 63 -35.23 -10.06 -11.82
CA VAL A 63 -34.06 -10.73 -11.24
C VAL A 63 -32.94 -10.78 -12.27
N MET A 64 -31.91 -9.95 -12.01
CA MET A 64 -30.62 -9.81 -12.70
C MET A 64 -30.48 -8.63 -13.67
N ALA A 65 -29.60 -7.70 -13.26
CA ALA A 65 -28.80 -6.84 -14.14
C ALA A 65 -28.10 -7.66 -15.24
N ILE A 66 -27.59 -6.99 -16.29
CA ILE A 66 -26.80 -7.48 -17.45
C ILE A 66 -26.46 -8.99 -17.35
N PRO A 67 -26.75 -9.87 -18.33
CA PRO A 67 -26.50 -11.32 -18.21
C PRO A 67 -25.03 -11.70 -18.04
N ASP A 68 -24.74 -12.83 -17.37
CA ASP A 68 -23.38 -13.41 -17.32
C ASP A 68 -22.94 -14.01 -18.66
N TYR A 69 -21.63 -14.26 -18.83
CA TYR A 69 -21.10 -14.72 -20.12
C TYR A 69 -21.61 -16.12 -20.55
N GLN A 70 -21.92 -17.03 -19.61
CA GLN A 70 -22.47 -18.35 -19.96
C GLN A 70 -23.91 -18.22 -20.46
N THR A 71 -24.67 -17.30 -19.90
CA THR A 71 -26.04 -16.98 -20.32
C THR A 71 -26.07 -16.39 -21.74
N LEU A 72 -25.00 -15.71 -22.16
CA LEU A 72 -24.87 -15.14 -23.50
C LEU A 72 -24.49 -16.18 -24.59
N MET A 73 -23.94 -17.35 -24.24
CA MET A 73 -23.36 -18.29 -25.23
C MET A 73 -24.39 -18.85 -26.22
N LEU A 74 -25.57 -19.27 -25.76
CA LEU A 74 -26.61 -19.82 -26.64
C LEU A 74 -27.25 -18.74 -27.54
N PRO A 75 -27.69 -17.58 -27.02
CA PRO A 75 -28.11 -16.45 -27.84
C PRO A 75 -27.06 -16.03 -28.88
N MET A 76 -25.78 -16.02 -28.49
CA MET A 76 -24.67 -15.69 -29.38
C MET A 76 -24.53 -16.69 -30.53
N LEU A 77 -24.62 -18.01 -30.26
CA LEU A 77 -24.63 -19.01 -31.33
C LEU A 77 -25.85 -18.87 -32.24
N ARG A 78 -27.02 -18.48 -31.72
CA ARG A 78 -28.22 -18.20 -32.53
C ARG A 78 -28.01 -17.01 -33.46
N ILE A 79 -27.40 -15.94 -32.97
CA ILE A 79 -27.08 -14.75 -33.77
C ILE A 79 -26.10 -15.09 -34.90
N LEU A 80 -25.06 -15.90 -34.62
CA LEU A 80 -24.10 -16.37 -35.61
C LEU A 80 -24.63 -17.50 -36.52
N GLY A 81 -25.82 -18.03 -36.22
CA GLY A 81 -26.41 -19.20 -36.86
C GLY A 81 -26.87 -18.97 -38.31
N ASP A 82 -26.83 -17.73 -38.79
CA ASP A 82 -27.05 -17.39 -40.21
C ASP A 82 -25.86 -17.78 -41.12
N GLY A 83 -24.73 -18.18 -40.52
CA GLY A 83 -23.52 -18.58 -41.23
C GLY A 83 -22.73 -17.41 -41.84
N ALA A 84 -23.15 -16.16 -41.59
CA ALA A 84 -22.49 -14.96 -42.09
C ALA A 84 -21.36 -14.49 -41.15
N ASP A 85 -20.56 -13.54 -41.63
CA ASP A 85 -19.52 -12.89 -40.84
C ASP A 85 -20.09 -11.76 -39.99
N HIS A 86 -19.92 -11.86 -38.66
CA HIS A 86 -20.40 -10.84 -37.72
C HIS A 86 -19.25 -10.18 -36.99
N THR A 87 -19.30 -8.85 -36.90
CA THR A 87 -18.33 -8.07 -36.10
C THR A 87 -18.64 -8.19 -34.61
N ALA A 88 -17.64 -8.05 -33.72
CA ALA A 88 -17.88 -7.99 -32.27
C ALA A 88 -18.98 -6.97 -31.90
N ARG A 89 -18.98 -5.82 -32.56
CA ARG A 89 -19.96 -4.76 -32.31
C ARG A 89 -21.38 -5.19 -32.69
N SER A 90 -21.57 -5.79 -33.86
CA SER A 90 -22.90 -6.25 -34.28
C SER A 90 -23.44 -7.37 -33.39
N VAL A 91 -22.58 -8.29 -32.92
CA VAL A 91 -22.97 -9.34 -31.97
C VAL A 91 -23.35 -8.76 -30.61
N ILE A 92 -22.56 -7.81 -30.08
CA ILE A 92 -22.83 -7.16 -28.78
C ILE A 92 -24.12 -6.36 -28.84
N ASP A 93 -24.34 -5.59 -29.91
CA ASP A 93 -25.55 -4.79 -30.09
C ASP A 93 -26.80 -5.67 -30.24
N ALA A 94 -26.69 -6.80 -30.97
CA ALA A 94 -27.76 -7.78 -31.11
C ALA A 94 -28.10 -8.46 -29.77
N LEU A 95 -27.09 -8.87 -28.99
CA LEU A 95 -27.31 -9.42 -27.65
C LEU A 95 -27.93 -8.39 -26.70
N ALA A 96 -27.46 -7.14 -26.73
CA ALA A 96 -28.04 -6.07 -25.90
C ALA A 96 -29.50 -5.77 -26.27
N ALA A 97 -29.88 -5.95 -27.55
CA ALA A 97 -31.26 -5.84 -28.01
C ALA A 97 -32.11 -7.05 -27.59
N GLU A 98 -31.58 -8.27 -27.72
CA GLU A 98 -32.27 -9.52 -27.32
C GLU A 98 -32.62 -9.53 -25.83
N PHE A 99 -31.69 -9.08 -24.99
CA PHE A 99 -31.90 -8.95 -23.54
C PHE A 99 -32.56 -7.62 -23.12
N ARG A 100 -32.90 -6.76 -24.08
CA ARG A 100 -33.57 -5.46 -23.88
C ARG A 100 -32.89 -4.54 -22.84
N LEU A 101 -31.55 -4.49 -22.85
CA LEU A 101 -30.77 -3.66 -21.93
C LEU A 101 -31.06 -2.16 -22.12
N THR A 102 -31.20 -1.42 -21.03
CA THR A 102 -31.40 0.05 -21.07
C THR A 102 -30.14 0.78 -21.54
N PRO A 103 -30.23 2.05 -21.97
CA PRO A 103 -29.04 2.85 -22.32
C PRO A 103 -28.01 2.90 -21.18
N GLU A 104 -28.46 3.04 -19.94
CA GLU A 104 -27.60 3.09 -18.76
C GLU A 104 -26.89 1.76 -18.50
N GLU A 105 -27.57 0.63 -18.69
CA GLU A 105 -26.98 -0.70 -18.57
C GLU A 105 -25.96 -0.99 -19.69
N ARG A 106 -26.20 -0.47 -20.90
CA ARG A 106 -25.26 -0.61 -22.03
C ARG A 106 -23.98 0.18 -21.82
N GLU A 107 -24.05 1.29 -21.07
CA GLU A 107 -22.92 2.17 -20.77
C GLU A 107 -22.19 1.81 -19.46
N GLN A 108 -22.71 0.86 -18.68
CA GLN A 108 -22.09 0.41 -17.43
C GLN A 108 -20.67 -0.15 -17.68
N LEU A 109 -19.65 0.47 -17.09
CA LEU A 109 -18.24 0.10 -17.24
C LEU A 109 -17.79 -0.96 -16.24
N VAL A 110 -16.76 -1.74 -16.61
CA VAL A 110 -16.09 -2.67 -15.70
C VAL A 110 -15.00 -1.93 -14.92
N GLY A 111 -15.23 -1.67 -13.64
CA GLY A 111 -14.22 -1.06 -12.75
C GLY A 111 -13.68 0.27 -13.27
N SER A 112 -12.36 0.47 -13.22
CA SER A 112 -11.64 1.68 -13.69
C SER A 112 -11.31 1.67 -15.19
N GLN A 113 -11.85 0.73 -15.98
CA GLN A 113 -11.50 0.53 -17.40
C GLN A 113 -12.51 1.16 -18.39
N ARG A 114 -12.07 1.41 -19.63
CA ARG A 114 -12.87 1.99 -20.75
C ARG A 114 -13.75 0.98 -21.52
N ILE A 115 -14.07 -0.19 -20.96
CA ILE A 115 -14.90 -1.24 -21.61
C ILE A 115 -16.20 -1.46 -20.83
N THR A 116 -17.32 -1.63 -21.53
CA THR A 116 -18.63 -1.88 -20.90
C THR A 116 -18.74 -3.32 -20.40
N LEU A 117 -19.50 -3.52 -19.33
CA LEU A 117 -19.72 -4.81 -18.68
C LEU A 117 -20.36 -5.82 -19.64
N MET A 118 -21.29 -5.36 -20.48
CA MET A 118 -21.89 -6.18 -21.54
C MET A 118 -20.85 -6.60 -22.60
N ALA A 119 -20.01 -5.67 -23.06
CA ALA A 119 -18.96 -5.99 -24.03
C ALA A 119 -17.95 -6.97 -23.45
N SER A 120 -17.52 -6.79 -22.19
CA SER A 120 -16.61 -7.71 -21.50
C SER A 120 -17.17 -9.15 -21.48
N ARG A 121 -18.44 -9.32 -21.10
CA ARG A 121 -19.07 -10.64 -20.99
C ARG A 121 -19.32 -11.30 -22.34
N ALA A 122 -19.65 -10.53 -23.38
CA ALA A 122 -19.75 -11.05 -24.74
C ALA A 122 -18.38 -11.53 -25.26
N HIS A 123 -17.28 -10.84 -24.98
CA HIS A 123 -15.94 -11.31 -25.38
C HIS A 123 -15.54 -12.62 -24.71
N TRP A 124 -15.93 -12.83 -23.44
CA TRP A 124 -15.74 -14.11 -22.76
C TRP A 124 -16.55 -15.24 -23.40
N ALA A 125 -17.82 -15.00 -23.72
CA ALA A 125 -18.65 -15.97 -24.43
C ALA A 125 -18.06 -16.36 -25.79
N MET A 126 -17.64 -15.39 -26.61
CA MET A 126 -16.99 -15.63 -27.90
C MET A 126 -15.69 -16.45 -27.75
N THR A 127 -14.89 -16.13 -26.74
CA THR A 127 -13.64 -16.85 -26.47
C THR A 127 -13.89 -18.32 -26.17
N TYR A 128 -14.83 -18.61 -25.29
CA TYR A 128 -15.09 -19.97 -24.84
C TYR A 128 -15.69 -20.83 -25.95
N LEU A 129 -16.59 -20.26 -26.75
CA LEU A 129 -17.15 -20.91 -27.94
C LEU A 129 -16.08 -21.19 -29.00
N THR A 130 -15.13 -20.26 -29.21
CA THR A 130 -14.00 -20.49 -30.12
C THR A 130 -13.01 -21.53 -29.61
N GLN A 131 -12.70 -21.55 -28.31
CA GLN A 131 -11.84 -22.61 -27.73
C GLN A 131 -12.51 -23.99 -27.79
N ALA A 132 -13.85 -24.05 -27.75
CA ALA A 132 -14.61 -25.27 -27.99
C ALA A 132 -14.75 -25.65 -29.47
N GLY A 133 -14.26 -24.83 -30.40
CA GLY A 133 -14.36 -25.07 -31.85
C GLY A 133 -15.75 -24.83 -32.46
N LEU A 134 -16.66 -24.19 -31.72
CA LEU A 134 -18.05 -23.92 -32.16
C LEU A 134 -18.19 -22.62 -32.97
N THR A 135 -17.22 -21.71 -32.82
CA THR A 135 -17.13 -20.47 -33.60
C THR A 135 -15.69 -20.25 -34.05
N ASP A 136 -15.51 -19.77 -35.27
CA ASP A 136 -14.19 -19.43 -35.82
C ASP A 136 -14.06 -17.93 -36.04
N ARG A 137 -12.83 -17.48 -36.27
CA ARG A 137 -12.45 -16.07 -36.33
C ARG A 137 -11.73 -15.77 -37.65
N PRO A 138 -12.49 -15.60 -38.75
CA PRO A 138 -11.90 -15.45 -40.08
C PRO A 138 -10.95 -14.25 -40.20
N HIS A 139 -11.28 -13.13 -39.54
CA HIS A 139 -10.43 -11.95 -39.45
C HIS A 139 -10.52 -11.28 -38.06
N ARG A 140 -9.57 -10.40 -37.73
CA ARG A 140 -9.52 -9.72 -36.43
C ARG A 140 -10.83 -8.95 -36.16
N GLY A 141 -11.55 -9.35 -35.12
CA GLY A 141 -12.80 -8.72 -34.69
C GLY A 141 -14.06 -9.20 -35.42
N VAL A 142 -13.96 -10.27 -36.21
CA VAL A 142 -15.07 -10.90 -36.94
C VAL A 142 -15.18 -12.37 -36.53
N TRP A 143 -16.39 -12.85 -36.27
CA TRP A 143 -16.68 -14.23 -35.89
C TRP A 143 -17.74 -14.85 -36.80
N ARG A 144 -17.64 -16.16 -36.99
CA ARG A 144 -18.57 -16.98 -37.75
C ARG A 144 -18.83 -18.29 -37.01
N ILE A 145 -20.04 -18.83 -37.09
CA ILE A 145 -20.32 -20.19 -36.57
C ILE A 145 -19.60 -21.24 -37.41
N THR A 146 -19.08 -22.30 -36.78
CA THR A 146 -18.52 -23.47 -37.50
C THR A 146 -19.61 -24.50 -37.78
N ASP A 147 -19.32 -25.48 -38.64
CA ASP A 147 -20.24 -26.62 -38.87
C ASP A 147 -20.55 -27.39 -37.58
N GLU A 148 -19.61 -27.43 -36.63
CA GLU A 148 -19.81 -28.03 -35.31
C GLU A 148 -20.74 -27.17 -34.44
N GLY A 149 -20.57 -25.85 -34.46
CA GLY A 149 -21.48 -24.91 -33.81
C GLY A 149 -22.90 -24.99 -34.37
N GLY A 150 -23.05 -25.10 -35.69
CA GLY A 150 -24.32 -25.27 -36.36
C GLY A 150 -25.01 -26.59 -36.01
N ARG A 151 -24.24 -27.69 -35.92
CA ARG A 151 -24.76 -28.99 -35.45
C ARG A 151 -25.23 -28.93 -34.01
N LEU A 152 -24.46 -28.31 -33.11
CA LEU A 152 -24.88 -28.13 -31.73
C LEU A 152 -26.17 -27.30 -31.66
N LEU A 153 -26.26 -26.22 -32.42
CA LEU A 153 -27.44 -25.37 -32.46
C LEU A 153 -28.69 -26.12 -32.97
N ALA A 154 -28.53 -27.01 -33.95
CA ALA A 154 -29.61 -27.84 -34.50
C ALA A 154 -30.14 -28.89 -33.50
N THR A 155 -29.41 -29.20 -32.42
CA THR A 155 -29.91 -30.06 -31.34
C THR A 155 -30.87 -29.36 -30.37
N ASP A 156 -31.10 -28.05 -30.58
CA ASP A 156 -31.89 -27.16 -29.71
C ASP A 156 -31.53 -27.30 -28.22
N PRO A 157 -30.27 -27.03 -27.84
CA PRO A 157 -29.82 -27.21 -26.47
C PRO A 157 -30.54 -26.20 -25.56
N ALA A 158 -31.07 -26.68 -24.43
CA ALA A 158 -31.75 -25.82 -23.46
C ALA A 158 -30.82 -24.73 -22.87
N ARG A 159 -29.49 -24.98 -22.84
CA ARG A 159 -28.45 -24.04 -22.45
C ARG A 159 -27.11 -24.44 -23.06
N VAL A 160 -26.27 -23.46 -23.36
CA VAL A 160 -24.84 -23.66 -23.65
C VAL A 160 -24.05 -23.04 -22.51
N ASP A 161 -23.30 -23.87 -21.79
CA ASP A 161 -22.50 -23.49 -20.62
C ASP A 161 -21.18 -24.26 -20.59
N ASN A 162 -20.31 -23.97 -19.61
CA ASN A 162 -19.00 -24.60 -19.53
C ASN A 162 -19.07 -26.12 -19.35
N ALA A 163 -20.14 -26.65 -18.74
CA ALA A 163 -20.32 -28.09 -18.57
C ALA A 163 -20.62 -28.79 -19.90
N LEU A 164 -21.38 -28.14 -20.77
CA LEU A 164 -21.59 -28.58 -22.14
C LEU A 164 -20.29 -28.46 -22.97
N LEU A 165 -19.58 -27.32 -22.86
CA LEU A 165 -18.34 -27.07 -23.59
C LEU A 165 -17.20 -28.01 -23.17
N ALA A 166 -17.20 -28.52 -21.94
CA ALA A 166 -16.25 -29.51 -21.43
C ALA A 166 -16.24 -30.84 -22.21
N ARG A 167 -17.18 -31.06 -23.14
CA ARG A 167 -17.19 -32.22 -24.04
C ARG A 167 -16.26 -32.06 -25.25
N TYR A 168 -15.83 -30.83 -25.55
CA TYR A 168 -14.96 -30.53 -26.68
C TYR A 168 -13.48 -30.52 -26.25
N GLU A 169 -12.65 -31.27 -26.96
CA GLU A 169 -11.23 -31.47 -26.63
C GLU A 169 -10.41 -30.16 -26.60
N GLY A 170 -10.72 -29.23 -27.50
CA GLY A 170 -10.12 -27.89 -27.52
C GLY A 170 -10.40 -27.09 -26.23
N PHE A 171 -11.62 -27.21 -25.70
CA PHE A 171 -12.03 -26.53 -24.48
C PHE A 171 -11.41 -27.17 -23.22
N GLN A 172 -11.32 -28.50 -23.17
CA GLN A 172 -10.63 -29.21 -22.09
C GLN A 172 -9.15 -28.81 -22.01
N SER A 173 -8.50 -28.67 -23.16
CA SER A 173 -7.09 -28.24 -23.27
C SER A 173 -6.89 -26.81 -22.77
N PHE A 174 -7.83 -25.90 -23.07
CA PHE A 174 -7.82 -24.52 -22.59
C PHE A 174 -7.96 -24.43 -21.06
N ILE A 175 -8.96 -25.12 -20.47
CA ILE A 175 -9.18 -25.13 -19.02
C ILE A 175 -8.01 -25.76 -18.26
N ASN A 176 -7.38 -26.78 -18.83
CA ASN A 176 -6.24 -27.46 -18.19
C ASN A 176 -4.95 -26.61 -18.20
N ARG A 177 -4.79 -25.67 -19.15
CA ARG A 177 -3.68 -24.69 -19.12
C ARG A 177 -3.84 -23.65 -18.02
N SER A 178 -5.08 -23.29 -17.66
CA SER A 178 -5.38 -22.31 -16.61
C SER A 178 -5.22 -22.83 -15.17
N ALA A 179 -4.89 -24.11 -14.97
CA ALA A 179 -4.79 -24.71 -13.64
C ALA A 179 -3.38 -24.62 -13.00
N GLY A 180 -2.41 -23.94 -13.65
CA GLY A 180 -0.98 -23.99 -13.29
C GLY A 180 -0.26 -22.68 -12.92
N GLU A 181 -0.87 -21.50 -13.01
CA GLU A 181 -0.27 -20.20 -12.59
C GLU A 181 -1.34 -19.33 -11.89
N PRO A 182 -0.97 -18.46 -10.92
CA PRO A 182 -1.87 -17.41 -10.44
C PRO A 182 -1.85 -16.23 -11.43
N ASP A 183 -2.95 -16.04 -12.16
CA ASP A 183 -3.21 -14.84 -12.96
C ASP A 183 -3.84 -13.75 -12.08
N ASP A 184 -3.13 -12.63 -11.93
CA ASP A 184 -3.75 -11.31 -11.84
C ASP A 184 -3.75 -10.73 -13.26
N GLU A 185 -4.94 -10.41 -13.76
CA GLU A 185 -5.27 -9.75 -15.04
C GLU A 185 -5.24 -10.61 -16.33
N ALA A 186 -6.40 -11.18 -16.71
CA ALA A 186 -6.65 -11.75 -18.03
C ALA A 186 -7.43 -10.77 -18.94
N GLU A 187 -6.76 -10.21 -19.96
CA GLU A 187 -7.38 -9.64 -21.16
C GLU A 187 -7.82 -10.75 -22.14
N ALA A 188 -8.86 -10.46 -22.95
CA ALA A 188 -9.47 -11.38 -23.91
C ALA A 188 -8.54 -11.81 -25.07
N PRO A 189 -8.58 -13.06 -25.54
CA PRO A 189 -7.71 -13.54 -26.61
C PRO A 189 -8.15 -13.07 -28.00
N VAL A 190 -7.17 -12.73 -28.84
CA VAL A 190 -7.26 -12.66 -30.31
C VAL A 190 -6.29 -13.70 -30.89
N SER A 191 -6.79 -14.50 -31.82
CA SER A 191 -6.29 -15.81 -32.25
C SER A 191 -5.40 -15.83 -33.50
N GLY A 192 -4.65 -16.92 -33.61
CA GLY A 192 -4.07 -17.53 -34.82
C GLY A 192 -2.74 -18.21 -34.45
N GLY A 193 -2.48 -19.52 -34.61
CA GLY A 193 -3.14 -20.64 -35.27
C GLY A 193 -2.02 -21.60 -35.74
N ASN A 194 -2.11 -22.90 -35.38
CA ASN A 194 -1.06 -23.92 -35.41
C ASN A 194 -0.31 -24.11 -36.75
N ASP A 195 0.99 -24.44 -36.65
CA ASP A 195 1.60 -25.51 -37.44
C ASP A 195 2.81 -26.14 -36.73
N THR A 196 2.93 -27.45 -36.89
CA THR A 196 3.94 -28.35 -36.35
C THR A 196 5.35 -28.08 -36.88
N VAL A 197 6.20 -27.35 -36.14
CA VAL A 197 7.68 -27.41 -36.22
C VAL A 197 8.26 -26.92 -34.87
N ALA A 198 9.31 -27.54 -34.35
CA ALA A 198 10.04 -27.06 -33.18
C ALA A 198 10.35 -25.55 -33.24
N ALA A 199 9.95 -24.74 -32.24
CA ALA A 199 10.11 -23.28 -32.27
C ALA A 199 10.47 -22.67 -30.90
N VAL A 200 11.78 -22.70 -30.62
CA VAL A 200 12.66 -21.65 -30.05
C VAL A 200 12.10 -20.63 -29.04
N GLY A 201 12.80 -20.55 -27.90
CA GLY A 201 12.80 -19.39 -27.02
C GLY A 201 13.19 -19.75 -25.59
N VAL A 202 12.21 -19.98 -24.72
CA VAL A 202 12.43 -20.08 -23.27
C VAL A 202 12.28 -21.52 -22.78
N PRO A 203 13.28 -22.07 -22.06
CA PRO A 203 13.19 -23.40 -21.46
C PRO A 203 11.98 -23.53 -20.53
N SER A 204 11.34 -24.70 -20.57
CA SER A 204 10.28 -25.04 -19.62
C SER A 204 10.87 -25.28 -18.22
N VAL A 205 10.00 -25.39 -17.20
CA VAL A 205 10.43 -25.76 -15.84
C VAL A 205 11.22 -27.07 -15.87
N ASP A 206 10.77 -28.06 -16.66
CA ASP A 206 11.41 -29.36 -16.85
C ASP A 206 12.81 -29.24 -17.45
N ASP A 207 13.02 -28.30 -18.37
CA ASP A 207 14.32 -28.08 -18.99
C ASP A 207 15.33 -27.45 -18.03
N LEU A 208 14.86 -26.85 -16.93
CA LEU A 208 15.67 -26.10 -15.96
C LEU A 208 15.97 -26.90 -14.67
N LEU A 209 15.29 -28.02 -14.40
CA LEU A 209 15.46 -28.78 -13.16
C LEU A 209 16.91 -29.28 -12.96
N ARG A 210 17.49 -29.89 -13.99
CA ARG A 210 18.88 -30.38 -13.94
C ARG A 210 19.92 -29.25 -13.96
N PRO A 211 19.83 -28.24 -14.85
CA PRO A 211 20.75 -27.10 -14.83
C PRO A 211 20.80 -26.36 -13.48
N MET A 212 19.68 -26.25 -12.77
CA MET A 212 19.64 -25.67 -11.43
C MET A 212 20.41 -26.51 -10.40
N LEU A 213 20.29 -27.84 -10.45
CA LEU A 213 21.05 -28.74 -9.56
C LEU A 213 22.54 -28.72 -9.87
N GLU A 214 22.92 -28.64 -11.15
CA GLU A 214 24.32 -28.54 -11.60
C GLU A 214 24.94 -27.19 -11.20
N ALA A 215 24.20 -26.08 -11.32
CA ALA A 215 24.68 -24.78 -10.87
C ALA A 215 24.96 -24.73 -9.34
N LEU A 216 24.27 -25.57 -8.57
CA LEU A 216 24.41 -25.68 -7.11
C LEU A 216 25.36 -26.82 -6.68
N SER A 217 25.97 -27.55 -7.61
CA SER A 217 26.76 -28.76 -7.31
C SER A 217 28.09 -28.47 -6.59
N ASP A 218 28.49 -27.20 -6.48
CA ASP A 218 29.64 -26.79 -5.69
C ASP A 218 29.40 -26.85 -4.16
N GLY A 219 28.16 -27.18 -3.75
CA GLY A 219 27.75 -27.33 -2.36
C GLY A 219 27.69 -26.03 -1.58
N LYS A 220 27.79 -24.87 -2.25
CA LYS A 220 27.75 -23.54 -1.64
C LYS A 220 26.33 -22.97 -1.69
N ALA A 221 26.10 -21.97 -0.84
CA ALA A 221 24.90 -21.15 -0.89
C ALA A 221 25.04 -20.10 -2.01
N HIS A 222 24.10 -20.07 -2.95
CA HIS A 222 24.07 -19.12 -4.06
C HIS A 222 22.92 -18.14 -3.91
N ALA A 223 23.14 -16.87 -4.21
CA ALA A 223 22.01 -15.94 -4.28
C ALA A 223 21.14 -16.31 -5.49
N PHE A 224 19.82 -16.31 -5.30
CA PHE A 224 18.89 -16.63 -6.37
C PHE A 224 19.00 -15.65 -7.55
N ALA A 225 19.38 -14.39 -7.28
CA ALA A 225 19.67 -13.40 -8.30
C ALA A 225 20.86 -13.82 -9.20
N ASP A 226 21.86 -14.47 -8.63
CA ASP A 226 23.03 -14.94 -9.38
C ASP A 226 22.65 -16.15 -10.25
N LEU A 227 21.82 -17.06 -9.75
CA LEU A 227 21.30 -18.21 -10.51
C LEU A 227 20.40 -17.79 -11.68
N VAL A 228 19.69 -16.67 -11.53
CA VAL A 228 18.84 -16.06 -12.58
C VAL A 228 19.67 -15.55 -13.76
N GLU A 229 20.93 -15.19 -13.55
CA GLU A 229 21.85 -14.82 -14.63
C GLU A 229 22.67 -16.03 -15.12
N LEU A 230 23.21 -16.82 -14.19
CA LEU A 230 24.13 -17.94 -14.46
C LEU A 230 23.50 -19.07 -15.28
N ILE A 231 22.27 -19.49 -14.96
CA ILE A 231 21.63 -20.64 -15.60
C ILE A 231 21.22 -20.32 -17.05
N PRO A 232 20.60 -19.16 -17.36
CA PRO A 232 20.37 -18.73 -18.74
C PRO A 232 21.65 -18.57 -19.56
N ASP A 233 22.76 -18.13 -18.94
CA ASP A 233 24.09 -18.06 -19.57
C ASP A 233 24.63 -19.45 -19.92
N ALA A 234 24.59 -20.38 -18.97
CA ALA A 234 25.05 -21.75 -19.16
C ALA A 234 24.22 -22.51 -20.22
N LEU A 235 22.93 -22.17 -20.38
CA LEU A 235 22.04 -22.72 -21.41
C LEU A 235 22.11 -21.98 -22.75
N HIS A 236 22.96 -20.96 -22.87
CA HIS A 236 23.12 -20.14 -24.07
C HIS A 236 21.80 -19.55 -24.59
N LEU A 237 20.91 -19.13 -23.68
CA LEU A 237 19.63 -18.54 -24.06
C LEU A 237 19.82 -17.20 -24.74
N ASP A 238 19.20 -17.04 -25.91
CA ASP A 238 19.27 -15.80 -26.68
C ASP A 238 18.52 -14.65 -25.98
N ASN A 239 18.72 -13.43 -26.50
CA ASN A 239 18.14 -12.23 -25.93
C ASN A 239 16.62 -12.14 -26.12
N GLU A 240 16.06 -12.88 -27.08
CA GLU A 240 14.63 -12.93 -27.31
C GLU A 240 13.95 -13.77 -26.23
N ALA A 241 14.50 -14.94 -25.92
CA ALA A 241 14.11 -15.81 -24.82
C ALA A 241 14.18 -15.09 -23.47
N ARG A 242 15.31 -14.46 -23.15
CA ARG A 242 15.48 -13.70 -21.89
C ARG A 242 14.59 -12.46 -21.82
N GLY A 243 14.21 -11.92 -22.97
CA GLY A 243 13.35 -10.75 -23.12
C GLY A 243 11.86 -11.02 -22.96
N ARG A 244 11.39 -12.27 -23.09
CA ARG A 244 9.97 -12.60 -22.94
C ARG A 244 9.44 -12.24 -21.55
N ARG A 245 8.24 -11.65 -21.51
CA ARG A 245 7.54 -11.24 -20.28
C ARG A 245 6.17 -11.89 -20.19
N LEU A 246 5.72 -12.16 -18.97
CA LEU A 246 4.32 -12.49 -18.65
C LEU A 246 3.47 -11.21 -18.71
N ALA A 247 2.13 -11.36 -18.70
CA ALA A 247 1.20 -10.23 -18.67
C ALA A 247 1.43 -9.28 -17.48
N SER A 248 1.88 -9.83 -16.34
CA SER A 248 2.30 -9.08 -15.14
C SER A 248 3.59 -8.26 -15.28
N GLY A 249 4.25 -8.31 -16.45
CA GLY A 249 5.54 -7.65 -16.70
C GLY A 249 6.77 -8.41 -16.18
N GLN A 250 6.60 -9.54 -15.49
CA GLN A 250 7.70 -10.38 -14.99
C GLN A 250 8.39 -11.16 -16.12
N ALA A 251 9.71 -11.35 -16.08
CA ALA A 251 10.43 -12.16 -17.05
C ALA A 251 10.01 -13.64 -17.00
N VAL A 252 9.69 -14.22 -18.17
CA VAL A 252 9.25 -15.63 -18.25
C VAL A 252 10.33 -16.54 -17.69
N ILE A 253 11.60 -16.34 -18.05
CA ILE A 253 12.72 -17.15 -17.53
C ILE A 253 12.90 -17.01 -16.01
N TYR A 254 12.72 -15.81 -15.45
CA TYR A 254 12.76 -15.58 -14.00
C TYR A 254 11.64 -16.34 -13.29
N ASN A 255 10.44 -16.28 -13.85
CA ASN A 255 9.28 -17.01 -13.34
C ASN A 255 9.52 -18.53 -13.41
N ARG A 256 10.02 -19.05 -14.53
CA ARG A 256 10.33 -20.48 -14.73
C ARG A 256 11.40 -20.97 -13.76
N LEU A 257 12.50 -20.24 -13.57
CA LEU A 257 13.53 -20.56 -12.56
C LEU A 257 12.97 -20.50 -11.13
N GLY A 258 12.04 -19.57 -10.86
CA GLY A 258 11.33 -19.49 -9.58
C GLY A 258 10.50 -20.74 -9.30
N TRP A 259 9.79 -21.25 -10.32
CA TRP A 259 9.06 -22.51 -10.23
C TRP A 259 9.98 -23.71 -10.13
N THR A 260 11.07 -23.77 -10.89
CA THR A 260 12.11 -24.80 -10.79
C THR A 260 12.67 -24.89 -9.37
N ARG A 261 13.01 -23.74 -8.75
CA ARG A 261 13.42 -23.67 -7.34
C ARG A 261 12.36 -24.24 -6.40
N THR A 262 11.09 -23.87 -6.60
CA THR A 262 9.98 -24.43 -5.81
C THR A 262 9.86 -25.95 -5.97
N HIS A 263 9.96 -26.47 -7.19
CA HIS A 263 9.80 -27.89 -7.45
C HIS A 263 10.91 -28.71 -6.79
N LEU A 264 12.16 -28.29 -6.96
CA LEU A 264 13.31 -28.94 -6.33
C LEU A 264 13.27 -28.82 -4.80
N ALA A 265 12.82 -27.69 -4.25
CA ALA A 265 12.70 -27.52 -2.81
C ALA A 265 11.60 -28.41 -2.22
N LYS A 266 10.47 -28.55 -2.92
CA LYS A 266 9.40 -29.48 -2.52
C LYS A 266 9.78 -30.94 -2.72
N ALA A 267 10.70 -31.23 -3.63
CA ALA A 267 11.33 -32.54 -3.77
C ALA A 267 12.39 -32.84 -2.69
N GLY A 268 12.78 -31.85 -1.88
CA GLY A 268 13.85 -32.00 -0.88
C GLY A 268 15.27 -31.96 -1.44
N LEU A 269 15.42 -31.61 -2.72
CA LEU A 269 16.71 -31.64 -3.43
C LEU A 269 17.50 -30.32 -3.30
N VAL A 270 16.83 -29.22 -3.02
CA VAL A 270 17.47 -27.92 -2.71
C VAL A 270 16.81 -27.30 -1.49
N ASP A 271 17.53 -26.42 -0.80
CA ASP A 271 17.04 -25.68 0.35
C ASP A 271 17.16 -24.16 0.12
N ASN A 272 16.33 -23.37 0.80
CA ASN A 272 16.26 -21.91 0.63
C ASN A 272 16.42 -21.20 1.99
N PRO A 273 17.65 -20.85 2.43
CA PRO A 273 17.90 -20.37 3.79
C PRO A 273 17.23 -19.03 4.09
N ASP A 274 17.13 -18.17 3.09
CA ASP A 274 16.35 -16.94 3.09
C ASP A 274 15.73 -16.82 1.70
N ALA A 275 14.72 -15.99 1.51
CA ALA A 275 14.00 -15.79 0.25
C ALA A 275 14.91 -15.49 -0.97
N ARG A 276 16.16 -15.07 -0.70
CA ARG A 276 17.17 -14.65 -1.68
C ARG A 276 18.27 -15.68 -1.96
N VAL A 277 18.31 -16.83 -1.27
CA VAL A 277 19.45 -17.78 -1.36
C VAL A 277 18.94 -19.20 -1.61
N VAL A 278 19.70 -20.00 -2.34
CA VAL A 278 19.44 -21.43 -2.65
C VAL A 278 20.71 -22.24 -2.43
N ILE A 279 20.59 -23.45 -1.85
CA ILE A 279 21.71 -24.38 -1.61
C ILE A 279 21.29 -25.82 -1.97
N LEU A 280 22.22 -26.63 -2.46
CA LEU A 280 21.99 -28.06 -2.73
C LEU A 280 21.97 -28.87 -1.43
N THR A 281 20.99 -29.76 -1.27
CA THR A 281 20.94 -30.68 -0.11
C THR A 281 21.82 -31.92 -0.36
N ALA A 282 22.13 -32.70 0.69
CA ALA A 282 22.81 -33.98 0.54
C ALA A 282 22.02 -34.97 -0.34
N ASP A 283 20.69 -34.96 -0.21
CA ASP A 283 19.77 -35.72 -1.06
C ASP A 283 19.80 -35.20 -2.51
N GLY A 284 19.87 -33.87 -2.70
CA GLY A 284 20.06 -33.24 -4.00
C GLY A 284 21.35 -33.65 -4.71
N ALA A 285 22.47 -33.68 -3.99
CA ALA A 285 23.75 -34.13 -4.52
C ALA A 285 23.73 -35.61 -4.90
N SER A 286 23.12 -36.46 -4.06
CA SER A 286 22.98 -37.90 -4.31
C SER A 286 22.02 -38.18 -5.48
N PHE A 287 20.93 -37.39 -5.59
CA PHE A 287 19.97 -37.45 -6.69
C PHE A 287 20.61 -37.04 -8.01
N LEU A 288 21.39 -35.94 -8.03
CA LEU A 288 22.11 -35.49 -9.20
C LEU A 288 23.14 -36.52 -9.68
N ALA A 289 23.83 -37.19 -8.77
CA ALA A 289 24.79 -38.25 -9.09
C ALA A 289 24.12 -39.52 -9.65
N SER A 290 22.93 -39.88 -9.15
CA SER A 290 22.17 -41.06 -9.58
C SER A 290 21.35 -40.84 -10.85
N HIS A 291 21.14 -39.58 -11.28
CA HIS A 291 20.35 -39.21 -12.45
C HIS A 291 21.17 -38.39 -13.46
N PRO A 292 22.13 -39.02 -14.19
CA PRO A 292 23.00 -38.32 -15.12
C PRO A 292 22.29 -37.78 -16.37
N GLY A 293 21.06 -38.25 -16.66
CA GLY A 293 20.24 -37.81 -17.80
C GLY A 293 19.29 -36.65 -17.48
N ARG A 294 18.41 -36.29 -18.43
CA ARG A 294 17.41 -35.21 -18.27
C ARG A 294 16.49 -35.49 -17.07
N VAL A 295 16.39 -34.53 -16.16
CA VAL A 295 15.45 -34.55 -15.03
C VAL A 295 14.22 -33.73 -15.42
N VAL A 296 13.04 -34.34 -15.39
CA VAL A 296 11.76 -33.67 -15.65
C VAL A 296 10.85 -33.82 -14.44
N THR A 297 9.72 -33.10 -14.41
CA THR A 297 8.74 -33.19 -13.33
C THR A 297 8.24 -34.62 -13.11
N GLU A 298 8.12 -35.44 -14.16
CA GLU A 298 7.79 -36.87 -14.03
C GLU A 298 8.89 -37.68 -13.31
N THR A 299 10.17 -37.33 -13.48
CA THR A 299 11.28 -37.92 -12.72
C THR A 299 11.11 -37.61 -11.23
N LEU A 300 10.78 -36.35 -10.88
CA LEU A 300 10.54 -35.96 -9.49
C LEU A 300 9.30 -36.66 -8.90
N LYS A 301 8.23 -36.85 -9.68
CA LYS A 301 7.03 -37.59 -9.24
C LYS A 301 7.33 -39.06 -8.94
N ARG A 302 8.19 -39.69 -9.75
CA ARG A 302 8.55 -41.10 -9.60
C ARG A 302 9.55 -41.33 -8.46
N ASP A 303 10.58 -40.50 -8.40
CA ASP A 303 11.80 -40.77 -7.61
C ASP A 303 11.90 -39.89 -6.35
N CYS A 304 11.06 -38.86 -6.20
CA CYS A 304 11.02 -37.98 -5.02
C CYS A 304 9.65 -38.04 -4.33
N PRO A 305 9.44 -38.96 -3.36
CA PRO A 305 8.19 -39.07 -2.62
C PRO A 305 7.65 -37.76 -2.01
N PRO A 306 8.48 -36.84 -1.46
CA PRO A 306 8.00 -35.55 -0.96
C PRO A 306 7.33 -34.67 -2.02
N PHE A 307 7.85 -34.69 -3.26
CA PHE A 307 7.32 -33.91 -4.37
C PHE A 307 5.95 -34.42 -4.83
N LEU A 308 5.84 -35.75 -4.97
CA LEU A 308 4.58 -36.41 -5.32
C LEU A 308 3.50 -36.15 -4.27
N ASN A 309 3.86 -36.22 -2.99
CA ASN A 309 2.95 -35.95 -1.88
C ASN A 309 2.49 -34.50 -1.83
N TRP A 310 3.39 -33.55 -2.11
CA TRP A 310 3.05 -32.13 -2.22
C TRP A 310 2.06 -31.84 -3.36
N LEU A 311 2.23 -32.47 -4.52
CA LEU A 311 1.26 -32.35 -5.63
C LEU A 311 -0.11 -32.92 -5.25
N ALA A 312 -0.14 -34.03 -4.53
CA ALA A 312 -1.37 -34.59 -4.00
C ALA A 312 -2.00 -33.66 -2.96
N ASP A 313 -1.24 -33.08 -2.02
CA ASP A 313 -1.73 -32.12 -1.01
C ASP A 313 -2.37 -30.88 -1.64
N MET A 314 -1.82 -30.40 -2.77
CA MET A 314 -2.39 -29.27 -3.51
C MET A 314 -3.65 -29.59 -4.31
N GLY A 315 -4.03 -30.87 -4.41
CA GLY A 315 -5.14 -31.32 -5.27
C GLY A 315 -4.81 -31.33 -6.76
N ALA A 316 -3.52 -31.23 -7.13
CA ALA A 316 -3.06 -31.22 -8.52
C ALA A 316 -3.06 -32.62 -9.16
N ILE A 317 -2.95 -33.66 -8.34
CA ILE A 317 -3.11 -35.06 -8.73
C ILE A 317 -4.03 -35.78 -7.73
N PRO A 318 -4.70 -36.89 -8.10
CA PRO A 318 -5.38 -37.75 -7.14
C PRO A 318 -4.42 -38.18 -6.03
N ALA A 319 -4.91 -38.30 -4.79
CA ALA A 319 -4.12 -38.93 -3.73
C ALA A 319 -3.73 -40.34 -4.21
N VAL A 320 -2.45 -40.64 -4.13
CA VAL A 320 -1.92 -41.95 -4.54
C VAL A 320 -2.32 -42.94 -3.45
N GLU A 321 -3.17 -43.92 -3.77
CA GLU A 321 -3.43 -45.05 -2.88
C GLU A 321 -2.09 -45.73 -2.54
N ARG A 322 -1.66 -45.61 -1.29
CA ARG A 322 -0.38 -46.19 -0.85
C ARG A 322 -0.60 -47.60 -0.30
N ARG A 323 0.15 -48.54 -0.88
CA ARG A 323 0.34 -49.89 -0.34
C ARG A 323 1.22 -49.85 0.92
N ASP A 324 0.86 -50.72 1.86
CA ASP A 324 1.54 -51.12 3.10
C ASP A 324 3.04 -50.80 3.14
N ARG A 325 3.49 -50.07 4.17
CA ARG A 325 4.90 -49.72 4.38
C ARG A 325 5.37 -50.18 5.76
N GLY A 326 6.64 -50.62 5.81
CA GLY A 326 7.32 -51.02 7.04
C GLY A 326 8.12 -49.91 7.74
N GLU A 327 8.04 -48.65 7.29
CA GLU A 327 8.77 -47.51 7.88
C GLU A 327 7.82 -46.35 8.23
N PRO A 328 7.99 -45.71 9.42
CA PRO A 328 7.09 -44.67 9.92
C PRO A 328 7.23 -43.34 9.15
N MET A 329 6.12 -42.69 8.84
CA MET A 329 6.06 -41.40 8.16
C MET A 329 6.00 -40.23 9.15
N VAL A 330 6.36 -39.02 8.69
CA VAL A 330 6.20 -37.78 9.48
C VAL A 330 5.08 -36.93 8.88
N TRP A 331 4.09 -36.58 9.71
CA TRP A 331 2.96 -35.74 9.38
C TRP A 331 3.00 -34.45 10.18
N MET A 332 2.72 -33.33 9.54
CA MET A 332 2.50 -32.06 10.22
C MET A 332 1.01 -31.77 10.28
N VAL A 333 0.47 -31.64 11.49
CA VAL A 333 -0.93 -31.30 11.76
C VAL A 333 -0.99 -29.95 12.47
N ARG A 334 -1.81 -29.02 11.99
CA ARG A 334 -1.97 -27.70 12.63
C ARG A 334 -3.15 -27.68 13.58
N ALA A 335 -2.88 -27.28 14.82
CA ALA A 335 -3.89 -27.17 15.86
C ALA A 335 -4.57 -25.78 15.87
N GLY A 336 -5.24 -25.43 14.76
CA GLY A 336 -5.92 -24.14 14.58
C GLY A 336 -4.98 -22.97 14.27
N GLU A 337 -5.56 -21.79 14.04
CA GLU A 337 -4.79 -20.57 13.74
C GLU A 337 -3.85 -20.22 14.90
N GLY A 338 -2.56 -20.03 14.61
CA GLY A 338 -1.55 -19.77 15.65
C GLY A 338 -1.28 -20.93 16.62
N GLY A 339 -1.84 -22.13 16.39
CA GLY A 339 -1.67 -23.29 17.27
C GLY A 339 -2.55 -23.27 18.53
N VAL A 340 -3.64 -22.48 18.54
CA VAL A 340 -4.51 -22.28 19.72
C VAL A 340 -5.11 -23.56 20.32
N HIS A 341 -5.28 -24.62 19.53
CA HIS A 341 -5.84 -25.90 19.99
C HIS A 341 -4.78 -26.92 20.39
N ALA A 342 -3.49 -26.59 20.35
CA ALA A 342 -2.41 -27.51 20.73
C ALA A 342 -2.53 -28.05 22.18
N PRO A 343 -2.96 -27.24 23.19
CA PRO A 343 -3.24 -27.78 24.52
C PRO A 343 -4.35 -28.84 24.54
N VAL A 344 -5.36 -28.69 23.68
CA VAL A 344 -6.47 -29.66 23.54
C VAL A 344 -5.97 -30.94 22.89
N PHE A 345 -5.08 -30.85 21.91
CA PHE A 345 -4.47 -32.04 21.28
C PHE A 345 -3.73 -32.90 22.31
N VAL A 346 -2.96 -32.25 23.20
CA VAL A 346 -2.25 -32.92 24.30
C VAL A 346 -3.23 -33.47 25.34
N GLN A 347 -4.21 -32.68 25.77
CA GLN A 347 -5.21 -33.10 26.77
C GLN A 347 -6.06 -34.30 26.31
N GLN A 348 -6.42 -34.34 25.03
CA GLN A 348 -7.20 -35.43 24.44
C GLN A 348 -6.33 -36.62 24.00
N GLY A 349 -5.01 -36.50 24.07
CA GLY A 349 -4.09 -37.52 23.55
C GLY A 349 -4.34 -37.81 22.07
N ALA A 350 -4.64 -36.78 21.27
CA ALA A 350 -5.04 -36.93 19.88
C ALA A 350 -4.66 -35.71 19.03
N ALA A 351 -4.30 -35.95 17.77
CA ALA A 351 -4.37 -34.92 16.73
C ALA A 351 -5.83 -34.77 16.27
N LEU A 352 -6.27 -33.55 16.00
CA LEU A 352 -7.65 -33.26 15.59
C LEU A 352 -7.70 -32.47 14.27
N LEU A 353 -8.75 -32.66 13.48
CA LEU A 353 -9.07 -31.83 12.31
C LEU A 353 -10.53 -31.33 12.36
N GLY A 354 -10.75 -30.11 11.86
CA GLY A 354 -12.06 -29.47 11.66
C GLY A 354 -12.84 -30.03 10.47
N TRP A 355 -13.85 -29.29 9.99
CA TRP A 355 -14.74 -29.67 8.87
C TRP A 355 -15.75 -30.78 9.21
N GLU A 356 -16.39 -30.70 10.38
CA GLU A 356 -17.37 -31.69 10.83
C GLU A 356 -18.54 -31.91 9.85
N GLU A 357 -18.91 -30.90 9.06
CA GLU A 357 -20.01 -30.95 8.09
C GLU A 357 -19.73 -31.92 6.93
N ALA A 358 -18.47 -32.31 6.71
CA ALA A 358 -18.10 -33.39 5.78
C ALA A 358 -18.54 -34.78 6.29
N GLY A 359 -18.84 -34.90 7.59
CA GLY A 359 -19.17 -36.14 8.27
C GLY A 359 -18.00 -37.13 8.35
N ASP A 360 -18.26 -38.33 8.87
CA ASP A 360 -17.24 -39.37 9.00
C ASP A 360 -16.69 -39.84 7.64
N THR A 361 -15.39 -39.64 7.40
CA THR A 361 -14.69 -39.99 6.16
C THR A 361 -13.95 -41.32 6.19
N SER A 362 -14.10 -42.12 7.26
CA SER A 362 -13.45 -43.43 7.38
C SER A 362 -13.88 -44.39 6.26
N GLY A 363 -12.91 -45.03 5.61
CA GLY A 363 -13.14 -46.05 4.59
C GLY A 363 -13.73 -45.54 3.27
N LEU A 364 -13.88 -44.22 3.11
CA LEU A 364 -14.33 -43.63 1.85
C LEU A 364 -13.17 -43.45 0.87
N THR A 365 -13.47 -43.60 -0.41
CA THR A 365 -12.52 -43.24 -1.46
C THR A 365 -12.34 -41.73 -1.52
N LEU A 366 -11.22 -41.25 -2.05
CA LEU A 366 -10.96 -39.81 -2.17
C LEU A 366 -12.05 -39.08 -2.97
N GLU A 367 -12.61 -39.71 -3.99
CA GLU A 367 -13.70 -39.15 -4.79
C GLU A 367 -14.97 -38.97 -3.96
N GLN A 368 -15.31 -39.97 -3.14
CA GLN A 368 -16.44 -39.88 -2.20
C GLN A 368 -16.22 -38.79 -1.14
N VAL A 369 -15.00 -38.62 -0.64
CA VAL A 369 -14.66 -37.52 0.29
C VAL A 369 -14.78 -36.16 -0.42
N ARG A 370 -14.32 -36.03 -1.66
CA ARG A 370 -14.46 -34.80 -2.47
C ARG A 370 -15.92 -34.43 -2.69
N ASP A 371 -16.77 -35.40 -3.01
CA ASP A 371 -18.19 -35.18 -3.19
C ASP A 371 -18.87 -34.72 -1.90
N ARG A 372 -18.50 -35.30 -0.75
CA ARG A 372 -19.03 -34.88 0.56
C ARG A 372 -18.62 -33.46 0.91
N VAL A 373 -17.34 -33.12 0.73
CA VAL A 373 -16.84 -31.76 0.96
C VAL A 373 -17.50 -30.76 0.01
N ALA A 374 -17.68 -31.11 -1.26
CA ALA A 374 -18.39 -30.26 -2.22
C ALA A 374 -19.87 -30.06 -1.86
N HIS A 375 -20.52 -31.08 -1.29
CA HIS A 375 -21.90 -30.98 -0.82
C HIS A 375 -22.05 -30.12 0.43
N ALA A 376 -21.11 -30.25 1.38
CA ALA A 376 -21.10 -29.48 2.61
C ALA A 376 -20.76 -28.00 2.37
N TRP A 377 -19.87 -27.70 1.41
CA TRP A 377 -19.46 -26.33 1.07
C TRP A 377 -19.54 -26.05 -0.44
N PRO A 378 -20.75 -25.79 -0.98
CA PRO A 378 -20.95 -25.55 -2.42
C PRO A 378 -20.33 -24.24 -2.94
N GLY A 379 -19.90 -23.34 -2.05
CA GLY A 379 -19.23 -22.09 -2.39
C GLY A 379 -17.69 -22.18 -2.50
N TYR A 380 -17.09 -23.33 -2.16
CA TYR A 380 -15.63 -23.49 -2.23
C TYR A 380 -15.15 -23.66 -3.67
N GLY A 381 -14.04 -23.01 -4.02
CA GLY A 381 -13.41 -23.20 -5.32
C GLY A 381 -12.78 -24.60 -5.46
N ARG A 382 -12.58 -25.07 -6.70
CA ARG A 382 -12.04 -26.42 -7.00
C ARG A 382 -10.75 -26.75 -6.24
N ARG A 383 -9.86 -25.77 -6.05
CA ARG A 383 -8.62 -25.90 -5.30
C ARG A 383 -8.85 -26.08 -3.79
N GLN A 384 -9.77 -25.31 -3.20
CA GLN A 384 -10.12 -25.41 -1.78
C GLN A 384 -10.80 -26.75 -1.48
N LEU A 385 -11.74 -27.17 -2.34
CA LEU A 385 -12.37 -28.49 -2.25
C LEU A 385 -11.34 -29.62 -2.29
N GLY A 386 -10.38 -29.54 -3.22
CA GLY A 386 -9.28 -30.51 -3.32
C GLY A 386 -8.42 -30.55 -2.07
N GLN A 387 -8.03 -29.40 -1.52
CA GLN A 387 -7.21 -29.30 -0.31
C GLN A 387 -7.90 -29.91 0.91
N VAL A 388 -9.16 -29.54 1.16
CA VAL A 388 -9.94 -30.06 2.31
C VAL A 388 -10.19 -31.56 2.16
N ALA A 389 -10.61 -32.01 0.98
CA ALA A 389 -10.87 -33.43 0.75
C ALA A 389 -9.61 -34.30 0.87
N ASN A 390 -8.47 -33.83 0.39
CA ASN A 390 -7.19 -34.53 0.55
C ASN A 390 -6.74 -34.58 2.01
N ALA A 391 -6.92 -33.49 2.78
CA ALA A 391 -6.58 -33.48 4.20
C ALA A 391 -7.44 -34.49 4.99
N LEU A 392 -8.77 -34.48 4.78
CA LEU A 392 -9.69 -35.42 5.44
C LEU A 392 -9.44 -36.88 5.02
N TYR A 393 -9.17 -37.13 3.75
CA TYR A 393 -8.85 -38.47 3.26
C TYR A 393 -7.55 -39.00 3.87
N LYS A 394 -6.47 -38.21 3.85
CA LYS A 394 -5.17 -38.60 4.41
C LYS A 394 -5.24 -38.87 5.91
N PHE A 395 -5.94 -38.01 6.63
CA PHE A 395 -6.09 -38.13 8.07
C PHE A 395 -6.89 -39.37 8.47
N ALA A 396 -7.95 -39.69 7.73
CA ALA A 396 -8.80 -40.84 7.99
C ALA A 396 -8.17 -42.16 7.52
N ASN A 397 -7.56 -42.18 6.32
CA ASN A 397 -7.21 -43.42 5.63
C ASN A 397 -5.70 -43.65 5.42
N ASP A 398 -4.86 -42.59 5.33
CA ASP A 398 -3.42 -42.76 5.04
C ASP A 398 -2.53 -42.74 6.28
N MET A 399 -2.90 -41.98 7.32
CA MET A 399 -2.16 -41.95 8.60
C MET A 399 -2.33 -43.27 9.35
N GLN A 400 -1.25 -43.84 9.89
CA GLN A 400 -1.28 -45.15 10.56
C GLN A 400 -0.63 -45.12 11.94
N PRO A 401 -0.98 -46.05 12.86
CA PRO A 401 -0.26 -46.22 14.11
C PRO A 401 1.24 -46.42 13.88
N GLY A 402 2.08 -45.72 14.64
CA GLY A 402 3.54 -45.68 14.48
C GLY A 402 4.06 -44.49 13.66
N ASP A 403 3.22 -43.76 12.93
CA ASP A 403 3.63 -42.52 12.26
C ASP A 403 3.91 -41.41 13.29
N VAL A 404 4.85 -40.51 12.96
CA VAL A 404 5.20 -39.34 13.76
C VAL A 404 4.34 -38.14 13.38
N VAL A 405 3.79 -37.44 14.36
CA VAL A 405 3.02 -36.22 14.22
C VAL A 405 3.78 -35.02 14.81
N VAL A 406 3.87 -33.96 14.01
CA VAL A 406 4.51 -32.69 14.35
C VAL A 406 3.45 -31.60 14.38
N THR A 407 3.30 -30.90 15.51
CA THR A 407 2.35 -29.79 15.65
C THR A 407 3.08 -28.52 16.10
N PRO A 408 3.21 -27.49 15.24
CA PRO A 408 3.88 -26.25 15.62
C PRO A 408 3.04 -25.41 16.58
N GLU A 409 3.68 -24.82 17.61
CA GLU A 409 3.08 -23.87 18.56
C GLU A 409 3.79 -22.49 18.44
N PRO A 410 3.42 -21.64 17.46
CA PRO A 410 4.07 -20.34 17.23
C PRO A 410 4.11 -19.42 18.46
N ALA A 411 3.03 -19.39 19.25
CA ALA A 411 2.90 -18.51 20.41
C ALA A 411 3.92 -18.83 21.53
N SER A 412 4.23 -20.11 21.74
CA SER A 412 5.23 -20.57 22.74
C SER A 412 6.60 -20.81 22.14
N ARG A 413 6.78 -20.61 20.81
CA ARG A 413 7.99 -20.95 20.06
C ARG A 413 8.42 -22.42 20.27
N THR A 414 7.46 -23.34 20.40
CA THR A 414 7.71 -24.78 20.57
C THR A 414 7.10 -25.60 19.45
N VAL A 415 7.44 -26.88 19.40
CA VAL A 415 6.87 -27.88 18.50
C VAL A 415 6.53 -29.13 19.30
N LEU A 416 5.29 -29.58 19.20
CA LEU A 416 4.86 -30.86 19.76
C LEU A 416 5.24 -31.98 18.81
N LEU A 417 5.84 -33.02 19.38
CA LEU A 417 6.22 -34.24 18.70
C LEU A 417 5.48 -35.41 19.35
N GLY A 418 4.75 -36.17 18.56
CA GLY A 418 3.99 -37.33 19.02
C GLY A 418 4.01 -38.47 18.02
N GLU A 419 3.56 -39.63 18.45
CA GLU A 419 3.43 -40.84 17.65
C GLU A 419 1.97 -41.26 17.59
N ILE A 420 1.43 -41.57 16.42
CA ILE A 420 0.05 -42.04 16.28
C ILE A 420 -0.09 -43.38 17.00
N SER A 421 -0.99 -43.43 17.97
CA SER A 421 -1.16 -44.59 18.86
C SER A 421 -2.39 -45.43 18.54
N GLY A 422 -3.24 -44.99 17.59
CA GLY A 422 -4.44 -45.74 17.23
C GLY A 422 -5.14 -45.27 15.95
N ASP A 423 -6.22 -45.97 15.64
CA ASP A 423 -7.01 -45.73 14.43
C ASP A 423 -7.81 -44.42 14.49
N TYR A 424 -8.17 -43.92 13.31
CA TYR A 424 -9.01 -42.73 13.15
C TYR A 424 -10.37 -42.91 13.84
N ARG A 425 -10.89 -41.83 14.41
CA ARG A 425 -12.20 -41.75 15.05
C ARG A 425 -12.92 -40.49 14.62
N TYR A 426 -14.20 -40.60 14.32
CA TYR A 426 -15.09 -39.43 14.20
C TYR A 426 -15.82 -39.24 15.53
N LEU A 427 -15.66 -38.07 16.14
CA LEU A 427 -16.20 -37.72 17.44
C LEU A 427 -17.56 -37.02 17.29
N THR A 428 -18.54 -37.43 18.07
CA THR A 428 -19.83 -36.74 18.17
C THR A 428 -20.28 -36.79 19.63
N PRO A 429 -20.28 -35.66 20.37
CA PRO A 429 -19.97 -34.29 19.91
C PRO A 429 -18.48 -34.05 19.59
N PRO A 430 -18.13 -32.97 18.85
CA PRO A 430 -16.74 -32.59 18.58
C PRO A 430 -15.91 -32.38 19.85
N ALA A 431 -14.60 -32.61 19.76
CA ALA A 431 -13.67 -32.44 20.90
C ALA A 431 -13.44 -30.96 21.26
N VAL A 432 -13.40 -30.08 20.27
CA VAL A 432 -13.31 -28.62 20.43
C VAL A 432 -13.87 -27.94 19.19
N ALA A 433 -14.72 -26.93 19.36
CA ALA A 433 -15.36 -26.21 18.24
C ALA A 433 -15.95 -27.19 17.20
N ASP A 434 -15.48 -27.15 15.95
CA ASP A 434 -15.87 -27.99 14.80
C ASP A 434 -14.91 -29.18 14.55
N TYR A 435 -14.03 -29.52 15.50
CA TYR A 435 -13.02 -30.57 15.35
C TYR A 435 -13.57 -31.96 15.72
N SER A 436 -14.27 -32.56 14.77
CA SER A 436 -14.88 -33.90 14.90
C SER A 436 -13.96 -35.03 14.41
N HIS A 437 -12.90 -34.75 13.66
CA HIS A 437 -11.98 -35.79 13.17
C HIS A 437 -10.81 -35.96 14.13
N ALA A 438 -10.59 -37.17 14.67
CA ALA A 438 -9.56 -37.43 15.67
C ALA A 438 -8.66 -38.62 15.32
N ARG A 439 -7.36 -38.48 15.59
CA ARG A 439 -6.36 -39.57 15.54
C ARG A 439 -5.67 -39.64 16.90
N PRO A 440 -5.76 -40.75 17.64
CA PRO A 440 -5.02 -40.91 18.89
C PRO A 440 -3.51 -40.75 18.67
N VAL A 441 -2.87 -39.94 19.50
CA VAL A 441 -1.44 -39.62 19.45
C VAL A 441 -0.86 -39.67 20.85
N SER A 442 0.18 -40.49 21.03
CA SER A 442 1.06 -40.45 22.19
C SER A 442 2.05 -39.30 22.02
N TRP A 443 1.76 -38.15 22.62
CA TRP A 443 2.67 -36.99 22.60
C TRP A 443 3.91 -37.29 23.44
N ARG A 444 5.08 -37.23 22.81
CA ARG A 444 6.38 -37.65 23.37
C ARG A 444 7.19 -36.47 23.90
N ALA A 445 7.23 -35.36 23.14
CA ALA A 445 8.01 -34.19 23.54
C ALA A 445 7.38 -32.87 23.09
N ARG A 446 7.69 -31.82 23.83
CA ARG A 446 7.51 -30.43 23.42
C ARG A 446 8.89 -29.79 23.32
N ILE A 447 9.36 -29.61 22.09
CA ILE A 447 10.74 -29.20 21.79
C ILE A 447 10.76 -27.70 21.50
N SER A 448 11.79 -26.97 21.98
CA SER A 448 11.97 -25.58 21.58
C SER A 448 12.24 -25.48 20.08
N ARG A 449 11.64 -24.52 19.39
CA ARG A 449 11.99 -24.26 17.98
C ARG A 449 13.48 -23.97 17.82
N ASP A 450 14.13 -23.45 18.85
CA ASP A 450 15.55 -23.13 18.80
C ASP A 450 16.45 -24.39 18.82
N GLU A 451 15.92 -25.55 19.23
CA GLU A 451 16.59 -26.87 19.18
C GLU A 451 16.48 -27.56 17.82
N LEU A 452 15.47 -27.20 17.02
CA LEU A 452 15.38 -27.64 15.64
C LEU A 452 16.50 -27.00 14.82
N SER A 453 17.00 -27.73 13.82
CA SER A 453 17.84 -27.13 12.80
C SER A 453 17.15 -25.91 12.19
N TYR A 454 17.95 -24.97 11.71
CA TYR A 454 17.46 -23.79 11.00
C TYR A 454 16.43 -24.15 9.91
N TRP A 455 16.64 -25.30 9.26
CA TRP A 455 15.88 -25.81 8.13
C TRP A 455 14.56 -26.46 8.55
N ALA A 456 14.59 -27.36 9.52
CA ALA A 456 13.37 -27.91 10.12
C ALA A 456 12.48 -26.81 10.70
N ARG A 457 13.06 -25.79 11.33
CA ARG A 457 12.34 -24.63 11.89
C ARG A 457 11.59 -23.81 10.83
N ASN A 458 12.18 -23.62 9.66
CA ASN A 458 11.60 -22.84 8.56
C ASN A 458 10.56 -23.64 7.76
N SER A 459 10.67 -24.97 7.73
CA SER A 459 9.72 -25.86 7.06
C SER A 459 8.31 -25.84 7.66
N LEU A 460 8.19 -25.49 8.95
CA LEU A 460 6.92 -25.43 9.70
C LEU A 460 6.01 -24.26 9.30
N GLY A 461 6.42 -23.41 8.34
CA GLY A 461 5.71 -22.21 7.91
C GLY A 461 4.56 -22.41 6.90
N THR A 462 4.33 -23.61 6.36
CA THR A 462 3.28 -23.88 5.35
C THR A 462 1.86 -23.63 5.88
N GLN A 463 0.97 -23.01 5.07
CA GLN A 463 -0.40 -22.68 5.47
C GLN A 463 -1.40 -23.88 5.42
N LEU A 464 -0.95 -25.07 5.03
CA LEU A 464 -1.81 -26.26 4.96
C LEU A 464 -2.07 -26.84 6.36
N THR A 465 -3.32 -27.25 6.62
CA THR A 465 -3.74 -27.83 7.91
C THR A 465 -3.12 -29.21 8.17
N LEU A 466 -3.00 -30.03 7.13
CA LEU A 466 -2.30 -31.31 7.13
C LEU A 466 -1.32 -31.34 5.95
N SER A 467 -0.07 -31.74 6.20
CA SER A 467 0.95 -31.92 5.15
C SER A 467 2.09 -32.77 5.65
N GLN A 468 3.04 -33.11 4.77
CA GLN A 468 4.31 -33.73 5.18
C GLN A 468 5.43 -32.69 5.19
N PRO A 469 6.14 -32.51 6.32
CA PRO A 469 7.26 -31.58 6.36
C PRO A 469 8.49 -32.17 5.63
N PRO A 470 9.30 -31.35 4.94
CA PRO A 470 10.62 -31.75 4.49
C PRO A 470 11.55 -32.02 5.69
N HIS A 471 12.73 -32.61 5.45
CA HIS A 471 13.70 -33.01 6.50
C HIS A 471 13.19 -34.09 7.46
N VAL A 472 12.42 -35.05 6.93
CA VAL A 472 11.91 -36.24 7.65
C VAL A 472 12.96 -36.92 8.58
N PRO A 473 14.23 -37.12 8.17
CA PRO A 473 15.22 -37.76 9.05
C PRO A 473 15.55 -37.00 10.34
N GLU A 474 15.32 -35.67 10.39
CA GLU A 474 15.51 -34.90 11.63
C GLU A 474 14.35 -35.14 12.60
N PHE A 475 13.11 -35.10 12.12
CA PHE A 475 11.93 -35.34 12.95
C PHE A 475 11.84 -36.80 13.43
N LEU A 476 12.24 -37.76 12.61
CA LEU A 476 12.34 -39.17 13.02
C LEU A 476 13.41 -39.36 14.11
N ARG A 477 14.61 -38.79 13.95
CA ARG A 477 15.66 -38.85 14.99
C ARG A 477 15.24 -38.17 16.29
N LEU A 478 14.54 -37.05 16.22
CA LEU A 478 13.98 -36.39 17.41
C LEU A 478 12.89 -37.25 18.06
N ALA A 479 12.06 -37.93 17.26
CA ALA A 479 11.02 -38.81 17.78
C ALA A 479 11.62 -40.04 18.47
N GLU A 480 12.67 -40.62 17.89
CA GLU A 480 13.45 -41.71 18.48
C GLU A 480 14.18 -41.26 19.77
N ALA A 481 14.80 -40.08 19.77
CA ALA A 481 15.51 -39.54 20.93
C ALA A 481 14.59 -39.29 22.13
N HIS A 482 13.32 -38.99 21.88
CA HIS A 482 12.30 -38.74 22.89
C HIS A 482 11.31 -39.90 23.07
N ALA A 483 11.59 -41.08 22.51
CA ALA A 483 10.67 -42.23 22.54
C ALA A 483 10.42 -42.77 23.96
N ALA A 484 11.33 -42.51 24.91
CA ALA A 484 11.28 -42.98 26.30
C ALA A 484 10.84 -41.91 27.32
N ASP A 485 10.49 -40.70 26.87
CA ASP A 485 10.07 -39.60 27.77
C ASP A 485 8.61 -39.79 28.22
N ASP A 486 8.31 -39.42 29.49
CA ASP A 486 6.96 -39.47 30.08
C ASP A 486 6.02 -38.40 29.48
N GLU A 487 4.69 -38.61 29.61
CA GLU A 487 3.61 -37.80 28.99
C GLU A 487 3.84 -36.28 29.04
N VAL A 488 3.74 -35.65 27.85
CA VAL A 488 3.87 -34.20 27.67
C VAL A 488 2.75 -33.46 28.41
N SER A 489 3.10 -32.52 29.31
CA SER A 489 2.12 -31.69 30.01
C SER A 489 1.30 -30.80 29.06
N ALA A 490 -0.02 -30.72 29.28
CA ALA A 490 -0.95 -29.86 28.53
C ALA A 490 -0.61 -28.35 28.64
N VAL A 491 0.07 -27.94 29.71
CA VAL A 491 0.50 -26.55 29.94
C VAL A 491 1.98 -26.39 29.54
N PRO A 492 2.36 -25.39 28.72
CA PRO A 492 3.76 -25.13 28.41
C PRO A 492 4.56 -24.82 29.68
N GLN A 493 5.36 -25.77 30.17
CA GLN A 493 6.35 -25.46 31.21
C GLN A 493 7.45 -24.61 30.58
N ARG A 494 7.77 -23.47 31.21
CA ARG A 494 8.96 -22.68 30.85
C ARG A 494 10.16 -23.62 30.86
N ALA A 495 10.79 -23.77 29.69
CA ALA A 495 11.91 -24.68 29.49
C ALA A 495 12.94 -24.53 30.63
N ARG A 496 13.14 -25.61 31.39
CA ARG A 496 14.31 -25.75 32.24
C ARG A 496 15.52 -25.74 31.31
N ALA A 497 16.48 -24.87 31.60
CA ALA A 497 17.76 -24.85 30.92
C ALA A 497 18.42 -26.24 31.04
N ALA A 498 18.41 -27.01 29.96
CA ALA A 498 19.16 -28.24 29.85
C ALA A 498 20.61 -27.88 29.54
N ASN A 499 21.52 -28.41 30.35
CA ASN A 499 22.96 -28.29 30.22
C ASN A 499 23.44 -28.78 28.85
N LEU A 500 24.18 -27.94 28.12
CA LEU A 500 25.11 -28.41 27.10
C LEU A 500 26.55 -28.17 27.60
N PRO A 501 27.38 -29.21 27.72
CA PRO A 501 28.78 -29.08 28.10
C PRO A 501 29.60 -28.66 26.87
N HIS A 502 30.54 -27.74 27.11
CA HIS A 502 31.69 -27.40 26.28
C HIS A 502 31.39 -26.84 24.89
N LEU A 503 31.35 -25.51 24.80
CA LEU A 503 32.22 -24.70 23.94
C LEU A 503 31.87 -23.23 24.20
N LEU A 504 32.87 -22.35 24.05
CA LEU A 504 32.84 -20.89 24.14
C LEU A 504 33.33 -20.30 25.47
N GLU A 505 34.49 -19.64 25.35
CA GLU A 505 35.14 -18.78 26.31
C GLU A 505 34.19 -17.69 26.85
N PRO A 506 34.41 -17.21 28.09
CA PRO A 506 33.47 -16.32 28.75
C PRO A 506 33.43 -14.94 28.10
N VAL A 507 32.31 -14.63 27.42
CA VAL A 507 31.91 -13.26 27.13
C VAL A 507 31.68 -12.55 28.47
N ARG A 508 32.53 -11.56 28.79
CA ARG A 508 32.34 -10.71 29.96
C ARG A 508 31.18 -9.75 29.71
N ILE A 509 30.08 -9.93 30.45
CA ILE A 509 29.02 -8.91 30.55
C ILE A 509 29.61 -7.70 31.28
N PRO A 510 29.54 -6.48 30.71
CA PRO A 510 30.06 -5.29 31.36
C PRO A 510 29.33 -5.02 32.69
N VAL A 511 30.11 -4.64 33.71
CA VAL A 511 29.71 -4.49 35.13
C VAL A 511 28.56 -3.47 35.36
N ASN A 512 28.12 -2.74 34.33
CA ASN A 512 27.03 -1.76 34.40
C ASN A 512 25.74 -2.16 33.68
N ALA A 513 25.56 -3.43 33.27
CA ALA A 513 24.28 -3.89 32.74
C ALA A 513 23.30 -4.16 33.90
N ALA A 514 22.58 -3.11 34.35
CA ALA A 514 21.45 -3.29 35.25
C ALA A 514 20.42 -4.24 34.60
N ALA A 515 20.05 -5.30 35.32
CA ALA A 515 18.99 -6.19 34.86
C ALA A 515 17.69 -5.39 34.67
N PRO A 516 16.94 -5.59 33.56
CA PRO A 516 15.66 -4.91 33.39
C PRO A 516 14.73 -5.28 34.56
N PRO A 517 13.97 -4.32 35.11
CA PRO A 517 13.05 -4.59 36.21
C PRO A 517 12.03 -5.65 35.77
N ARG A 518 12.09 -6.82 36.40
CA ARG A 518 11.03 -7.84 36.26
C ARG A 518 9.81 -7.31 37.01
N ALA A 519 8.73 -7.03 36.29
CA ALA A 519 7.42 -6.89 36.91
C ALA A 519 7.15 -8.17 37.72
N ALA A 520 6.75 -8.01 38.98
CA ALA A 520 6.39 -9.11 39.86
C ALA A 520 5.28 -9.95 39.21
N ALA A 521 5.29 -11.25 39.50
CA ALA A 521 4.38 -12.24 38.93
C ALA A 521 2.95 -12.15 39.52
N ASP A 522 2.31 -10.99 39.39
CA ASP A 522 0.86 -10.86 39.51
C ASP A 522 0.28 -10.92 38.08
N GLU A 523 -0.64 -11.85 37.85
CA GLU A 523 -1.17 -12.22 36.54
C GLU A 523 -1.77 -11.04 35.77
N PHE A 524 -1.39 -10.87 34.50
CA PHE A 524 -2.09 -9.96 33.60
C PHE A 524 -3.49 -10.54 33.31
N HIS A 525 -4.55 -9.83 33.69
CA HIS A 525 -5.91 -10.24 33.40
C HIS A 525 -6.44 -9.54 32.15
N THR A 526 -6.95 -10.31 31.19
CA THR A 526 -7.68 -9.77 30.03
C THR A 526 -9.17 -10.04 30.22
N ILE A 527 -9.97 -8.99 30.28
CA ILE A 527 -11.40 -9.06 30.57
C ILE A 527 -12.17 -8.33 29.45
N PRO A 528 -13.22 -8.94 28.86
CA PRO A 528 -14.07 -8.22 27.91
C PRO A 528 -14.83 -7.10 28.62
N ARG A 529 -14.72 -5.87 28.11
CA ARG A 529 -15.46 -4.69 28.64
C ARG A 529 -16.32 -4.07 27.55
N SER A 530 -17.58 -3.78 27.87
CA SER A 530 -18.53 -3.18 26.93
C SER A 530 -18.05 -1.81 26.45
N MET A 531 -18.16 -1.55 25.14
CA MET A 531 -17.81 -0.26 24.55
C MET A 531 -18.57 0.90 25.23
N LEU A 532 -19.89 0.78 25.39
CA LEU A 532 -20.69 1.84 26.02
C LEU A 532 -20.30 2.09 27.48
N GLN A 533 -19.94 1.03 28.21
CA GLN A 533 -19.44 1.17 29.58
C GLN A 533 -18.12 1.95 29.60
N LEU A 534 -17.17 1.63 28.70
CA LEU A 534 -15.89 2.33 28.62
C LEU A 534 -16.08 3.81 28.29
N LEU A 535 -17.02 4.15 27.40
CA LEU A 535 -17.34 5.54 27.09
C LEU A 535 -18.01 6.28 28.26
N ALA A 536 -18.89 5.61 29.02
CA ALA A 536 -19.47 6.17 30.23
C ALA A 536 -18.43 6.41 31.32
N GLU A 537 -17.40 5.56 31.43
CA GLU A 537 -16.29 5.75 32.36
C GLU A 537 -15.38 6.91 31.96
N LEU A 538 -15.19 7.16 30.65
CA LEU A 538 -14.53 8.37 30.15
C LEU A 538 -15.33 9.62 30.50
N ASP A 539 -16.65 9.59 30.29
CA ASP A 539 -17.55 10.71 30.61
C ASP A 539 -17.55 11.06 32.10
N ALA A 540 -17.59 10.03 32.95
CA ALA A 540 -17.54 10.17 34.40
C ALA A 540 -16.14 10.55 34.94
N GLY A 541 -15.11 10.55 34.09
CA GLY A 541 -13.71 10.78 34.48
C GLY A 541 -13.09 9.64 35.30
N GLN A 542 -13.67 8.44 35.28
CA GLN A 542 -13.13 7.24 35.92
C GLN A 542 -12.07 6.55 35.05
N LEU A 543 -12.22 6.64 33.73
CA LEU A 543 -11.21 6.28 32.75
C LEU A 543 -10.62 7.57 32.18
N ALA A 544 -9.30 7.65 32.06
CA ALA A 544 -8.62 8.84 31.53
C ALA A 544 -7.39 8.47 30.70
N LEU A 545 -6.81 9.47 30.03
CA LEU A 545 -5.57 9.32 29.29
C LEU A 545 -4.40 9.83 30.15
N PRO A 546 -3.22 9.22 30.09
CA PRO A 546 -2.00 9.85 30.60
C PRO A 546 -1.63 11.08 29.76
N ASP A 547 -1.10 12.11 30.39
CA ASP A 547 -0.76 13.37 29.73
C ASP A 547 0.46 13.30 28.80
N PHE A 548 1.34 12.32 28.98
CA PHE A 548 2.47 12.07 28.09
C PHE A 548 2.06 11.49 26.73
N GLN A 549 0.82 11.02 26.57
CA GLN A 549 0.30 10.59 25.27
C GLN A 549 -0.03 11.80 24.39
N ARG A 550 0.28 11.71 23.10
CA ARG A 550 -0.04 12.75 22.10
C ARG A 550 -1.52 13.11 22.06
N THR A 551 -1.85 14.27 21.52
CA THR A 551 -3.23 14.61 21.18
C THR A 551 -3.85 13.59 20.22
N PHE A 552 -5.17 13.61 20.10
CA PHE A 552 -5.88 12.82 19.11
C PHE A 552 -5.44 13.22 17.71
N VAL A 553 -5.23 12.23 16.84
CA VAL A 553 -4.66 12.45 15.50
C VAL A 553 -5.41 11.73 14.39
N TRP A 554 -6.39 10.90 14.73
CA TRP A 554 -7.17 10.19 13.73
C TRP A 554 -8.05 11.14 12.93
N ALA A 555 -8.03 10.97 11.60
CA ALA A 555 -8.94 11.64 10.70
C ALA A 555 -10.36 11.07 10.85
N PRO A 556 -11.41 11.83 10.51
CA PRO A 556 -12.78 11.35 10.66
C PRO A 556 -13.08 10.05 9.88
N ASP A 557 -12.38 9.80 8.77
CA ASP A 557 -12.48 8.54 8.01
C ASP A 557 -11.93 7.33 8.77
N GLU A 558 -10.87 7.49 9.58
CA GLU A 558 -10.36 6.39 10.45
C GLU A 558 -11.40 6.04 11.53
N THR A 559 -12.13 7.03 12.05
CA THR A 559 -13.27 6.79 12.95
C THR A 559 -14.42 6.08 12.23
N ARG A 560 -14.72 6.45 10.98
CA ARG A 560 -15.74 5.78 10.14
C ARG A 560 -15.41 4.31 9.94
N GLU A 561 -14.17 3.98 9.58
CA GLU A 561 -13.71 2.61 9.40
C GLU A 561 -13.80 1.78 10.70
N LEU A 562 -13.45 2.37 11.85
CA LEU A 562 -13.63 1.72 13.15
C LEU A 562 -15.10 1.39 13.42
N LEU A 563 -16.01 2.33 13.16
CA LEU A 563 -17.45 2.13 13.33
C LEU A 563 -17.97 1.02 12.40
N VAL A 564 -17.58 1.03 11.13
CA VAL A 564 -17.96 -0.01 10.15
C VAL A 564 -17.45 -1.38 10.59
N SER A 565 -16.20 -1.48 11.04
CA SER A 565 -15.59 -2.71 11.56
C SER A 565 -16.39 -3.26 12.75
N MET A 566 -16.76 -2.41 13.70
CA MET A 566 -17.56 -2.80 14.87
C MET A 566 -18.99 -3.21 14.51
N ILE A 567 -19.64 -2.50 13.57
CA ILE A 567 -20.96 -2.88 13.04
C ILE A 567 -20.91 -4.28 12.41
N ARG A 568 -19.82 -4.59 11.70
CA ARG A 568 -19.57 -5.91 11.11
C ARG A 568 -19.10 -6.97 12.11
N SER A 569 -19.02 -6.63 13.41
CA SER A 569 -18.50 -7.50 14.47
C SER A 569 -17.05 -7.97 14.24
N PHE A 570 -16.26 -7.22 13.46
CA PHE A 570 -14.85 -7.53 13.27
C PHE A 570 -14.01 -7.07 14.46
N PRO A 571 -12.88 -7.74 14.76
CA PRO A 571 -12.00 -7.35 15.86
C PRO A 571 -11.40 -5.95 15.66
N ALA A 572 -11.60 -5.06 16.64
CA ALA A 572 -11.09 -3.69 16.68
C ALA A 572 -9.83 -3.57 17.58
N GLY A 573 -9.16 -4.70 17.81
CA GLY A 573 -7.98 -4.84 18.65
C GLY A 573 -8.25 -4.82 20.17
N ALA A 574 -7.21 -5.09 20.96
CA ALA A 574 -7.27 -5.02 22.43
C ALA A 574 -6.96 -3.62 22.95
N LEU A 575 -7.35 -3.34 24.19
CA LEU A 575 -7.02 -2.13 24.94
C LEU A 575 -6.11 -2.49 26.12
N LEU A 576 -5.21 -1.59 26.51
CA LEU A 576 -4.32 -1.78 27.64
C LEU A 576 -4.50 -0.64 28.65
N PHE A 577 -4.86 -0.95 29.89
CA PHE A 577 -5.05 0.02 30.96
C PHE A 577 -4.02 -0.14 32.08
N LEU A 578 -3.78 0.93 32.83
CA LEU A 578 -3.07 0.93 34.11
C LEU A 578 -4.04 1.23 35.24
N GLN A 579 -4.08 0.36 36.25
CA GLN A 579 -4.93 0.51 37.43
C GLN A 579 -4.42 1.63 38.36
N GLY A 580 -5.36 2.30 39.03
CA GLY A 580 -5.09 3.19 40.16
C GLY A 580 -4.81 4.64 39.78
N GLY A 581 -4.81 4.99 38.49
CA GLY A 581 -4.52 6.35 38.05
C GLY A 581 -3.26 6.89 38.72
N SER A 582 -2.11 6.25 38.44
CA SER A 582 -0.92 6.37 39.29
C SER A 582 -0.57 7.84 39.59
N ALA A 583 -0.14 8.12 40.82
CA ALA A 583 0.39 9.44 41.18
C ALA A 583 1.60 9.84 40.30
N THR A 584 2.19 8.85 39.62
CA THR A 584 3.32 8.98 38.71
C THR A 584 2.95 9.51 37.33
N PHE A 585 1.67 9.47 36.91
CA PHE A 585 1.22 10.01 35.62
C PHE A 585 0.10 11.03 35.82
N LYS A 586 0.29 12.25 35.30
CA LYS A 586 -0.78 13.25 35.31
C LYS A 586 -1.85 12.78 34.32
N ALA A 587 -3.08 12.71 34.80
CA ALA A 587 -4.22 12.32 33.99
C ALA A 587 -4.78 13.52 33.23
N ARG A 588 -5.26 13.27 32.01
CA ARG A 588 -6.06 14.22 31.22
C ARG A 588 -7.30 13.54 30.66
N ALA A 589 -8.34 14.33 30.45
CA ALA A 589 -9.55 13.85 29.79
C ALA A 589 -9.27 13.50 28.32
N ALA A 590 -10.04 12.55 27.77
CA ALA A 590 -10.10 12.34 26.33
C ALA A 590 -10.70 13.57 25.65
N GLU A 591 -10.34 13.81 24.39
CA GLU A 591 -10.83 14.99 23.67
C GLU A 591 -12.34 14.91 23.43
N GLY A 592 -13.05 15.96 23.83
CA GLY A 592 -14.50 16.03 23.87
C GLY A 592 -15.13 15.58 25.19
N ALA A 593 -14.39 14.88 26.07
CA ALA A 593 -14.89 14.46 27.38
C ALA A 593 -14.78 15.59 28.43
N PRO A 594 -15.61 15.57 29.49
CA PRO A 594 -15.55 16.56 30.56
C PRO A 594 -14.18 16.62 31.24
N LEU A 595 -13.84 17.80 31.78
CA LEU A 595 -12.64 17.95 32.62
C LEU A 595 -12.70 17.03 33.85
N LEU A 596 -11.57 16.40 34.17
CA LEU A 596 -11.44 15.47 35.27
C LEU A 596 -11.72 16.17 36.62
N ARG A 597 -12.62 15.58 37.43
CA ARG A 597 -13.02 16.11 38.75
C ARG A 597 -12.31 15.43 39.93
N GLY A 598 -11.42 14.48 39.65
CA GLY A 598 -10.71 13.67 40.65
C GLY A 598 -9.67 12.75 40.02
N ARG A 599 -9.15 11.80 40.80
CA ARG A 599 -8.22 10.78 40.28
C ARG A 599 -9.01 9.68 39.54
N PRO A 600 -8.63 9.36 38.29
CA PRO A 600 -9.27 8.28 37.55
C PRO A 600 -8.92 6.93 38.16
N SER A 601 -9.80 5.95 38.02
CA SER A 601 -9.56 4.56 38.41
C SER A 601 -8.60 3.85 37.45
N TYR A 602 -8.58 4.28 36.19
CA TYR A 602 -7.75 3.67 35.14
C TYR A 602 -7.16 4.72 34.18
N LEU A 603 -5.93 4.46 33.71
CA LEU A 603 -5.31 5.19 32.61
C LEU A 603 -5.21 4.31 31.37
N VAL A 604 -5.60 4.83 30.21
CA VAL A 604 -5.50 4.14 28.92
C VAL A 604 -4.06 4.22 28.42
N LEU A 605 -3.33 3.12 28.42
CA LEU A 605 -1.98 3.03 27.86
C LEU A 605 -1.98 2.71 26.36
N ASP A 606 -2.89 1.86 25.90
CA ASP A 606 -3.15 1.62 24.48
C ASP A 606 -4.66 1.62 24.21
N GLY A 607 -5.05 2.21 23.09
CA GLY A 607 -6.46 2.38 22.70
C GLY A 607 -6.98 3.82 22.71
N GLN A 608 -6.13 4.81 23.00
CA GLN A 608 -6.50 6.22 23.03
C GLN A 608 -7.31 6.65 21.80
N GLN A 609 -6.80 6.37 20.58
CA GLN A 609 -7.42 6.85 19.34
C GLN A 609 -8.80 6.20 19.11
N ARG A 610 -8.93 4.90 19.41
CA ARG A 610 -10.18 4.16 19.29
C ARG A 610 -11.23 4.67 20.27
N LEU A 611 -10.87 4.78 21.56
CA LEU A 611 -11.79 5.25 22.59
C LEU A 611 -12.21 6.72 22.39
N THR A 612 -11.27 7.59 22.02
CA THR A 612 -11.59 9.01 21.73
C THR A 612 -12.50 9.14 20.52
N SER A 613 -12.24 8.38 19.45
CA SER A 613 -13.08 8.34 18.24
C SER A 613 -14.51 7.90 18.55
N LEU A 614 -14.65 6.80 19.31
CA LEU A 614 -15.95 6.27 19.70
C LEU A 614 -16.68 7.21 20.65
N TYR A 615 -15.95 7.86 21.57
CA TYR A 615 -16.51 8.90 22.43
C TYR A 615 -17.08 10.05 21.59
N GLN A 616 -16.30 10.61 20.67
CA GLN A 616 -16.77 11.70 19.79
C GLN A 616 -17.98 11.29 18.95
N ALA A 617 -17.98 10.09 18.37
CA ALA A 617 -19.08 9.59 17.56
C ALA A 617 -20.39 9.34 18.35
N ILE A 618 -20.29 8.73 19.54
CA ILE A 618 -21.46 8.32 20.35
C ILE A 618 -21.95 9.45 21.28
N TYR A 619 -21.09 10.39 21.67
CA TYR A 619 -21.50 11.58 22.42
C TYR A 619 -21.83 12.77 21.51
N GLY A 620 -21.52 12.69 20.22
CA GLY A 620 -21.79 13.76 19.25
C GLY A 620 -20.98 15.03 19.53
N VAL A 621 -19.73 14.87 19.96
CA VAL A 621 -18.80 15.97 20.31
C VAL A 621 -17.64 16.06 19.30
N GLY A 622 -16.87 17.15 19.36
CA GLY A 622 -15.78 17.43 18.41
C GLY A 622 -16.24 18.15 17.14
N ASP A 623 -15.39 18.22 16.12
CA ASP A 623 -15.65 18.96 14.87
C ASP A 623 -16.45 18.15 13.83
N SER A 624 -16.57 16.84 14.05
CA SER A 624 -17.27 15.91 13.14
C SER A 624 -18.49 15.28 13.81
N ARG A 625 -19.49 14.95 12.99
CA ARG A 625 -20.70 14.23 13.39
C ARG A 625 -20.86 13.01 12.50
N PHE A 626 -21.27 11.90 13.11
CA PHE A 626 -21.37 10.59 12.46
C PHE A 626 -22.83 10.17 12.39
N PHE A 627 -23.25 9.71 11.21
CA PHE A 627 -24.62 9.29 10.93
C PHE A 627 -24.63 7.92 10.27
N LEU A 628 -25.70 7.18 10.48
CA LEU A 628 -26.04 6.00 9.69
C LEU A 628 -27.18 6.34 8.74
N ASP A 629 -26.92 6.25 7.44
CA ASP A 629 -27.90 6.47 6.38
C ASP A 629 -28.77 5.22 6.21
N LEU A 630 -29.89 5.19 6.93
CA LEU A 630 -30.81 4.05 6.89
C LEU A 630 -31.55 4.00 5.54
N GLY A 631 -31.74 5.13 4.87
CA GLY A 631 -32.34 5.17 3.53
C GLY A 631 -31.48 4.45 2.50
N ALA A 632 -30.17 4.69 2.52
CA ALA A 632 -29.21 3.98 1.66
C ALA A 632 -29.19 2.47 1.95
N LEU A 633 -29.23 2.06 3.23
CA LEU A 633 -29.31 0.65 3.60
C LEU A 633 -30.59 -0.01 3.08
N LEU A 634 -31.74 0.66 3.19
CA LEU A 634 -33.01 0.18 2.62
C LEU A 634 -32.97 0.08 1.09
N ALA A 635 -32.16 0.90 0.43
CA ALA A 635 -31.91 0.85 -1.00
C ALA A 635 -30.85 -0.21 -1.41
N GLY A 636 -30.31 -0.97 -0.45
CA GLY A 636 -29.35 -2.05 -0.70
C GLY A 636 -27.88 -1.63 -0.67
N ALA A 637 -27.54 -0.44 -0.17
CA ALA A 637 -26.16 -0.04 0.04
C ALA A 637 -25.48 -0.88 1.14
N ASP A 638 -24.16 -1.07 1.02
CA ASP A 638 -23.35 -1.70 2.08
C ASP A 638 -23.14 -0.73 3.26
N VAL A 639 -22.90 -1.26 4.46
CA VAL A 639 -22.64 -0.52 5.71
C VAL A 639 -21.52 0.50 5.54
N ASP A 640 -20.46 0.15 4.80
CA ASP A 640 -19.34 1.06 4.52
C ASP A 640 -19.82 2.35 3.82
N GLN A 641 -20.77 2.21 2.89
CA GLN A 641 -21.35 3.35 2.18
C GLN A 641 -22.40 4.09 3.03
N ALA A 642 -23.03 3.42 3.99
CA ALA A 642 -24.10 3.96 4.81
C ALA A 642 -23.61 4.79 6.01
N VAL A 643 -22.41 4.53 6.54
CA VAL A 643 -21.84 5.37 7.62
C VAL A 643 -21.32 6.67 7.00
N LYS A 644 -21.97 7.80 7.33
CA LYS A 644 -21.65 9.14 6.82
C LYS A 644 -20.98 9.99 7.88
N VAL A 645 -20.08 10.86 7.43
CA VAL A 645 -19.36 11.81 8.26
C VAL A 645 -19.57 13.22 7.72
N PHE A 646 -19.91 14.15 8.61
CA PHE A 646 -20.09 15.56 8.28
C PHE A 646 -19.33 16.42 9.29
N SER A 647 -18.85 17.60 8.88
CA SER A 647 -18.43 18.62 9.85
C SER A 647 -19.64 19.09 10.67
N ALA A 648 -19.42 19.60 11.87
CA ALA A 648 -20.48 20.09 12.75
C ALA A 648 -21.38 21.13 12.05
N GLU A 649 -20.79 22.06 11.29
CA GLU A 649 -21.53 23.05 10.50
C GLU A 649 -22.43 22.40 9.41
N ARG A 650 -21.91 21.41 8.69
CA ARG A 650 -22.66 20.70 7.64
C ARG A 650 -23.70 19.73 8.20
N ALA A 651 -23.52 19.27 9.43
CA ALA A 651 -24.44 18.38 10.13
C ALA A 651 -25.66 19.13 10.70
N ALA A 652 -25.53 20.42 11.05
CA ALA A 652 -26.58 21.20 11.70
C ALA A 652 -27.98 21.09 11.03
N PRO A 653 -28.13 21.10 9.69
CA PRO A 653 -29.44 20.91 9.06
C PRO A 653 -30.06 19.52 9.27
N LEU A 654 -29.24 18.51 9.57
CA LEU A 654 -29.61 17.10 9.77
C LEU A 654 -29.88 16.76 11.26
N GLU A 655 -29.63 17.67 12.19
CA GLU A 655 -29.80 17.40 13.63
C GLU A 655 -31.25 17.48 14.09
N SER A 656 -32.13 18.17 13.35
CA SER A 656 -33.56 18.23 13.68
C SER A 656 -34.29 16.91 13.41
N LEU A 657 -35.19 16.51 14.31
CA LEU A 657 -35.99 15.29 14.15
C LEU A 657 -36.81 15.29 12.85
N ASP A 658 -37.28 16.45 12.39
CA ASP A 658 -38.02 16.54 11.13
C ASP A 658 -37.13 16.32 9.91
N ALA A 659 -35.88 16.81 9.93
CA ALA A 659 -34.92 16.53 8.87
C ALA A 659 -34.53 15.04 8.86
N GLN A 660 -34.25 14.46 10.03
CA GLN A 660 -33.96 13.03 10.18
C GLN A 660 -35.15 12.17 9.74
N ALA A 661 -36.37 12.61 10.02
CA ALA A 661 -37.56 11.94 9.55
C ALA A 661 -37.68 11.95 8.04
N ARG A 662 -37.31 13.03 7.36
CA ARG A 662 -37.30 13.06 5.88
C ARG A 662 -36.17 12.23 5.28
N THR A 663 -34.96 12.33 5.81
CA THR A 663 -33.74 11.78 5.19
C THR A 663 -33.38 10.36 5.66
N LEU A 664 -33.93 9.89 6.78
CA LEU A 664 -33.53 8.67 7.47
C LEU A 664 -32.04 8.62 7.86
N MET A 665 -31.43 9.80 8.05
CA MET A 665 -30.08 9.93 8.59
C MET A 665 -30.16 9.87 10.12
N MET A 666 -29.78 8.73 10.70
CA MET A 666 -29.76 8.58 12.16
C MET A 666 -28.41 9.03 12.71
N PRO A 667 -28.34 10.01 13.64
CA PRO A 667 -27.09 10.34 14.30
C PRO A 667 -26.65 9.19 15.20
N LEU A 668 -25.39 8.78 15.12
CA LEU A 668 -24.85 7.73 16.00
C LEU A 668 -24.85 8.15 17.48
N ALA A 669 -24.92 9.45 17.75
CA ALA A 669 -25.12 9.97 19.10
C ALA A 669 -26.45 9.52 19.75
N ALA A 670 -27.45 9.14 18.94
CA ALA A 670 -28.71 8.61 19.46
C ALA A 670 -28.54 7.25 20.16
N VAL A 671 -27.48 6.50 19.87
CA VAL A 671 -27.26 5.13 20.37
C VAL A 671 -27.11 5.06 21.91
N ARG A 672 -26.61 6.11 22.55
CA ARG A 672 -26.19 6.12 23.98
C ARG A 672 -27.29 5.72 24.97
N ASP A 673 -28.53 6.19 24.79
CA ASP A 673 -29.60 6.11 25.80
C ASP A 673 -30.68 5.08 25.40
N PHE A 674 -30.26 3.86 25.04
CA PHE A 674 -31.09 2.79 24.41
C PHE A 674 -31.76 3.24 23.09
N GLY A 675 -31.10 4.14 22.35
CA GLY A 675 -31.73 5.10 21.44
C GLY A 675 -31.55 4.88 19.93
N ALA A 676 -31.69 3.65 19.44
CA ALA A 676 -32.16 3.45 18.05
C ALA A 676 -33.70 3.25 18.04
N ALA A 677 -34.23 2.43 18.94
CA ALA A 677 -35.66 2.25 19.15
C ALA A 677 -36.39 3.57 19.47
N ARG A 678 -35.88 4.36 20.43
CA ARG A 678 -36.47 5.67 20.78
C ARG A 678 -36.40 6.67 19.63
N TRP A 679 -35.30 6.67 18.90
CA TRP A 679 -35.15 7.51 17.71
C TRP A 679 -36.17 7.12 16.64
N ARG A 680 -36.30 5.82 16.34
CA ARG A 680 -37.30 5.28 15.41
C ARG A 680 -38.72 5.68 15.83
N ASP A 681 -39.05 5.52 17.10
CA ASP A 681 -40.39 5.83 17.62
C ASP A 681 -40.69 7.34 17.60
N ALA A 682 -39.66 8.19 17.61
CA ALA A 682 -39.79 9.63 17.41
C ALA A 682 -39.88 10.02 15.93
N VAL A 683 -39.14 9.36 15.05
CA VAL A 683 -39.04 9.70 13.62
C VAL A 683 -40.21 9.16 12.80
N VAL A 684 -40.61 7.91 13.00
CA VAL A 684 -41.67 7.26 12.20
C VAL A 684 -43.00 8.04 12.20
N PRO A 685 -43.50 8.59 13.33
CA PRO A 685 -44.74 9.36 13.33
C PRO A 685 -44.67 10.70 12.58
N ARG A 686 -43.47 11.24 12.36
CA ARG A 686 -43.20 12.53 11.70
C ARG A 686 -43.01 12.40 10.18
N ARG A 687 -43.07 11.18 9.64
CA ARG A 687 -42.98 10.91 8.21
C ARG A 687 -44.35 11.02 7.54
N ASP A 688 -44.39 11.55 6.33
CA ASP A 688 -45.62 11.75 5.56
C ASP A 688 -45.98 10.53 4.66
N ASP A 689 -45.30 9.38 4.83
CA ASP A 689 -45.55 8.18 4.02
C ASP A 689 -46.89 7.50 4.36
N GLU A 690 -47.52 6.87 3.36
CA GLU A 690 -48.74 6.07 3.54
C GLU A 690 -48.47 4.73 4.28
N ASP A 691 -47.23 4.21 4.23
CA ASP A 691 -46.82 2.90 4.76
C ASP A 691 -45.91 2.97 6.01
N ARG A 692 -46.25 3.81 7.00
CA ARG A 692 -45.42 4.04 8.20
C ARG A 692 -45.11 2.77 9.01
N GLU A 693 -46.02 1.80 9.03
CA GLU A 693 -45.80 0.51 9.70
C GLU A 693 -44.70 -0.31 9.01
N ARG A 694 -44.69 -0.35 7.68
CA ARG A 694 -43.66 -1.04 6.91
C ARG A 694 -42.28 -0.41 7.14
N VAL A 695 -42.20 0.92 7.14
CA VAL A 695 -40.95 1.63 7.43
C VAL A 695 -40.47 1.33 8.85
N ARG A 696 -41.39 1.28 9.83
CA ARG A 696 -41.05 0.91 11.21
C ARG A 696 -40.43 -0.48 11.31
N ASP A 697 -40.99 -1.47 10.62
CA ASP A 697 -40.50 -2.85 10.65
C ASP A 697 -39.12 -2.97 9.99
N LEU A 698 -38.91 -2.32 8.83
CA LEU A 698 -37.62 -2.32 8.15
C LEU A 698 -36.53 -1.59 8.97
N LEU A 699 -36.87 -0.47 9.63
CA LEU A 699 -35.94 0.22 10.52
C LEU A 699 -35.59 -0.64 11.75
N ARG A 700 -36.51 -1.48 12.22
CA ARG A 700 -36.24 -2.45 13.29
C ARG A 700 -35.27 -3.54 12.81
N GLU A 701 -35.40 -4.03 11.58
CA GLU A 701 -34.44 -4.99 11.01
C GLU A 701 -33.04 -4.39 10.91
N ILE A 702 -32.91 -3.14 10.43
CA ILE A 702 -31.62 -2.44 10.35
C ILE A 702 -31.04 -2.17 11.74
N GLU A 703 -31.88 -1.82 12.72
CA GLU A 703 -31.46 -1.67 14.12
C GLU A 703 -30.79 -2.96 14.62
N TYR A 704 -31.43 -4.12 14.41
CA TYR A 704 -30.86 -5.42 14.80
C TYR A 704 -29.60 -5.80 14.02
N ALA A 705 -29.54 -5.48 12.73
CA ALA A 705 -28.41 -5.86 11.87
C ALA A 705 -27.18 -4.96 12.05
N CYS A 706 -27.38 -3.66 12.31
CA CYS A 706 -26.30 -2.67 12.28
C CYS A 706 -26.00 -2.05 13.65
N ILE A 707 -27.02 -1.75 14.46
CA ILE A 707 -26.82 -1.01 15.71
C ILE A 707 -26.57 -1.95 16.88
N ASP A 708 -27.29 -3.06 16.95
CA ASP A 708 -27.12 -4.08 18.00
C ASP A 708 -25.68 -4.61 18.10
N PRO A 709 -24.99 -4.96 16.99
CA PRO A 709 -23.58 -5.34 17.03
C PRO A 709 -22.67 -4.25 17.60
N LEU A 710 -22.90 -2.99 17.21
CA LEU A 710 -22.13 -1.84 17.68
C LEU A 710 -22.32 -1.62 19.19
N VAL A 711 -23.56 -1.71 19.67
CA VAL A 711 -23.93 -1.51 21.09
C VAL A 711 -23.39 -2.64 21.98
N LYS A 712 -23.49 -3.89 21.52
CA LYS A 712 -23.05 -5.08 22.26
C LYS A 712 -21.55 -5.31 22.16
N TYR A 713 -20.84 -4.53 21.36
CA TYR A 713 -19.41 -4.68 21.16
C TYR A 713 -18.63 -4.58 22.48
N ALA A 714 -17.74 -5.54 22.72
CA ALA A 714 -16.88 -5.57 23.88
C ALA A 714 -15.41 -5.64 23.46
N PHE A 715 -14.59 -4.75 24.02
CA PHE A 715 -13.16 -4.76 23.82
C PHE A 715 -12.49 -5.76 24.77
N PRO A 716 -11.51 -6.56 24.31
CA PRO A 716 -10.62 -7.25 25.22
C PRO A 716 -9.70 -6.21 25.88
N VAL A 717 -9.80 -6.07 27.21
CA VAL A 717 -9.02 -5.10 27.98
C VAL A 717 -8.05 -5.82 28.90
N THR A 718 -6.76 -5.58 28.71
CA THR A 718 -5.71 -6.02 29.62
C THR A 718 -5.44 -4.90 30.63
N VAL A 719 -5.38 -5.23 31.92
CA VAL A 719 -5.12 -4.25 32.98
C VAL A 719 -3.78 -4.54 33.66
N LEU A 720 -2.91 -3.53 33.71
CA LEU A 720 -1.67 -3.55 34.46
C LEU A 720 -1.93 -3.11 35.92
N PRO A 721 -1.40 -3.82 36.92
CA PRO A 721 -1.52 -3.42 38.33
C PRO A 721 -0.90 -2.04 38.59
N GLU A 722 -1.42 -1.33 39.59
CA GLU A 722 -0.89 -0.01 40.01
C GLU A 722 0.61 -0.08 40.40
N ALA A 723 1.06 -1.21 40.92
CA ALA A 723 2.45 -1.47 41.32
C ALA A 723 3.41 -1.68 40.13
N THR A 724 2.95 -1.60 38.88
CA THR A 724 3.81 -1.81 37.69
C THR A 724 4.89 -0.73 37.62
N PRO A 725 6.19 -1.08 37.54
CA PRO A 725 7.26 -0.09 37.45
C PRO A 725 7.13 0.82 36.23
N LEU A 726 7.48 2.09 36.41
CA LEU A 726 7.40 3.13 35.39
C LEU A 726 8.15 2.78 34.11
N GLU A 727 9.35 2.21 34.25
CA GLU A 727 10.18 1.76 33.13
C GLU A 727 9.50 0.64 32.34
N ALA A 728 8.78 -0.25 33.04
CA ALA A 728 8.03 -1.33 32.40
C ALA A 728 6.81 -0.79 31.64
N VAL A 729 6.08 0.18 32.20
CA VAL A 729 4.95 0.84 31.52
C VAL A 729 5.43 1.54 30.24
N CYS A 730 6.53 2.30 30.30
CA CYS A 730 7.12 2.94 29.13
C CYS A 730 7.57 1.91 28.08
N ALA A 731 8.27 0.84 28.48
CA ALA A 731 8.71 -0.20 27.55
C ALA A 731 7.55 -0.94 26.86
N ILE A 732 6.47 -1.22 27.59
CA ILE A 732 5.25 -1.82 27.04
C ILE A 732 4.60 -0.86 26.03
N PHE A 733 4.48 0.42 26.39
CA PHE A 733 3.92 1.46 25.51
C PHE A 733 4.73 1.62 24.22
N GLU A 734 6.07 1.65 24.31
CA GLU A 734 6.95 1.71 23.13
C GLU A 734 6.79 0.47 22.24
N THR A 735 6.63 -0.71 22.83
CA THR A 735 6.54 -1.98 22.10
C THR A 735 5.21 -2.10 21.36
N LEU A 736 4.09 -1.76 22.00
CA LEU A 736 2.75 -1.83 21.40
C LEU A 736 2.57 -0.86 20.23
N ASN A 737 3.18 0.32 20.30
CA ASN A 737 3.07 1.34 19.26
C ASN A 737 4.03 1.14 18.07
N ARG A 738 4.66 -0.04 17.93
CA ARG A 738 5.51 -0.38 16.76
C ARG A 738 4.70 -0.74 15.51
N THR A 739 3.51 -1.32 15.67
CA THR A 739 2.67 -1.82 14.58
C THR A 739 1.53 -0.87 14.21
N GLY A 740 1.12 0.02 15.12
CA GLY A 740 0.13 1.07 14.89
C GLY A 740 0.73 2.35 14.31
N ARG A 741 0.04 3.50 14.47
CA ARG A 741 0.56 4.80 14.03
C ARG A 741 1.79 5.18 14.86
N PRO A 742 3.01 5.10 14.30
CA PRO A 742 4.25 5.03 15.07
C PRO A 742 4.48 6.31 15.87
N LEU A 743 5.05 6.16 17.07
CA LEU A 743 5.36 7.30 17.92
C LEU A 743 6.52 8.12 17.34
N THR A 744 6.38 9.45 17.40
CA THR A 744 7.46 10.36 17.06
C THR A 744 8.59 10.26 18.11
N PRO A 745 9.85 10.62 17.77
CA PRO A 745 10.92 10.63 18.76
C PRO A 745 10.60 11.52 19.97
N PHE A 746 9.90 12.65 19.73
CA PHE A 746 9.43 13.53 20.79
C PHE A 746 8.47 12.81 21.74
N GLU A 747 7.49 12.07 21.22
CA GLU A 747 6.54 11.29 22.03
C GLU A 747 7.22 10.22 22.90
N LEU A 748 8.20 9.51 22.33
CA LEU A 748 8.98 8.50 23.07
C LEU A 748 9.75 9.14 24.23
N ILE A 749 10.38 10.29 23.98
CA ILE A 749 11.15 11.01 24.99
C ILE A 749 10.21 11.64 26.02
N SER A 750 9.05 12.16 25.63
CA SER A 750 8.04 12.71 26.55
C SER A 750 7.62 11.68 27.60
N ALA A 751 7.36 10.44 27.18
CA ALA A 751 7.01 9.36 28.11
C ALA A 751 8.13 9.11 29.15
N ARG A 752 9.39 9.16 28.74
CA ARG A 752 10.56 9.01 29.63
C ARG A 752 10.86 10.24 30.47
N ALA A 753 10.70 11.45 29.92
CA ALA A 753 10.97 12.70 30.62
C ALA A 753 9.93 12.98 31.70
N PHE A 754 8.69 12.52 31.48
CA PHE A 754 7.65 12.57 32.49
C PHE A 754 8.02 11.81 33.76
N ALA A 755 8.75 10.69 33.63
CA ALA A 755 9.28 9.94 34.77
C ALA A 755 10.22 10.77 35.67
N GLY A 756 10.89 11.76 35.10
CA GLY A 756 11.74 12.72 35.82
C GLY A 756 11.00 13.95 36.33
N GLY A 757 9.67 14.03 36.21
CA GLY A 757 8.86 15.17 36.64
C GLY A 757 8.74 16.31 35.62
N HIS A 758 9.10 16.06 34.35
CA HIS A 758 9.07 17.08 33.29
C HIS A 758 8.04 16.73 32.21
N SER A 759 6.99 17.56 32.05
CA SER A 759 6.07 17.47 30.90
C SER A 759 6.64 18.24 29.71
N LEU A 760 7.19 17.51 28.72
CA LEU A 760 7.69 18.14 27.49
C LEU A 760 6.57 18.80 26.67
N TYR A 761 5.32 18.31 26.78
CA TYR A 761 4.18 18.95 26.15
C TYR A 761 3.86 20.30 26.79
N ASP A 762 3.89 20.41 28.12
CA ASP A 762 3.69 21.68 28.81
C ASP A 762 4.82 22.66 28.45
N LEU A 763 6.07 22.18 28.36
CA LEU A 763 7.21 22.98 27.91
C LEU A 763 7.08 23.44 26.44
N TRP A 764 6.51 22.62 25.56
CA TRP A 764 6.27 22.96 24.17
C TRP A 764 5.10 23.95 24.01
N ASN A 765 3.99 23.73 24.71
CA ASN A 765 2.85 24.64 24.68
C ASN A 765 3.23 26.02 25.25
N GLY A 766 3.95 26.05 26.37
CA GLY A 766 4.49 27.31 26.91
C GLY A 766 5.49 28.00 25.96
N ALA A 767 6.22 27.24 25.14
CA ALA A 767 7.09 27.79 24.10
C ALA A 767 6.29 28.41 22.94
N LEU A 768 5.19 27.78 22.50
CA LEU A 768 4.29 28.31 21.48
C LEU A 768 3.59 29.59 21.95
N GLU A 769 3.15 29.64 23.20
CA GLU A 769 2.56 30.85 23.80
C GLU A 769 3.56 32.00 23.87
N ARG A 770 4.81 31.72 24.26
CA ARG A 770 5.88 32.73 24.37
C ARG A 770 6.40 33.19 23.02
N TYR A 771 6.47 32.29 22.04
CA TYR A 771 7.00 32.54 20.71
C TYR A 771 6.05 32.00 19.63
N PRO A 772 4.99 32.76 19.27
CA PRO A 772 4.00 32.36 18.26
C PRO A 772 4.61 31.95 16.92
N ILE A 773 5.73 32.57 16.52
CA ILE A 773 6.47 32.27 15.29
C ILE A 773 6.85 30.79 15.15
N LEU A 774 7.01 30.05 16.24
CA LEU A 774 7.27 28.60 16.21
C LEU A 774 6.05 27.83 15.68
N GLY A 775 4.84 28.25 16.09
CA GLY A 775 3.58 27.72 15.62
C GLY A 775 3.29 28.14 14.19
N ASP A 776 3.50 29.43 13.89
CA ASP A 776 3.31 29.99 12.54
C ASP A 776 4.15 29.22 11.52
N PHE A 777 5.41 28.93 11.85
CA PHE A 777 6.33 28.13 11.01
C PHE A 777 6.15 26.62 11.07
N GLY A 778 5.20 26.10 11.85
CA GLY A 778 4.96 24.67 11.97
C GLY A 778 6.18 23.88 12.48
N VAL A 779 6.99 24.50 13.34
CA VAL A 779 8.23 23.90 13.84
C VAL A 779 7.93 22.61 14.59
N LYS A 780 8.65 21.54 14.25
CA LYS A 780 8.53 20.27 14.95
C LYS A 780 9.34 20.32 16.24
N PRO A 781 8.78 19.98 17.42
CA PRO A 781 9.52 20.01 18.69
C PRO A 781 10.74 19.05 18.68
N TYR A 782 10.72 18.04 17.81
CA TYR A 782 11.88 17.18 17.56
C TYR A 782 13.13 17.95 17.10
N TYR A 783 12.99 19.06 16.37
CA TYR A 783 14.13 19.88 15.95
C TYR A 783 14.82 20.55 17.14
N LEU A 784 14.06 20.95 18.18
CA LEU A 784 14.63 21.47 19.42
C LEU A 784 15.48 20.42 20.13
N LEU A 785 14.99 19.18 20.18
CA LEU A 785 15.74 18.06 20.76
C LEU A 785 17.01 17.74 19.96
N GLN A 786 16.97 17.87 18.63
CA GLN A 786 18.17 17.75 17.78
C GLN A 786 19.17 18.86 18.04
N CYS A 787 18.72 20.11 18.23
CA CYS A 787 19.58 21.21 18.63
C CYS A 787 20.23 20.95 20.00
N ILE A 788 19.47 20.46 20.97
CA ILE A 788 19.98 20.09 22.30
C ILE A 788 21.03 18.98 22.19
N ALA A 789 20.76 17.92 21.40
CA ALA A 789 21.72 16.85 21.15
C ALA A 789 23.06 17.39 20.62
N LEU A 790 23.03 18.22 19.57
CA LEU A 790 24.25 18.79 18.97
C LEU A 790 25.01 19.69 19.94
N ARG A 791 24.30 20.46 20.79
CA ARG A 791 24.94 21.29 21.83
C ARG A 791 25.63 20.47 22.91
N LEU A 792 25.16 19.25 23.16
CA LEU A 792 25.78 18.29 24.08
C LEU A 792 26.91 17.47 23.41
N GLY A 793 27.20 17.71 22.12
CA GLY A 793 28.15 16.91 21.35
C GLY A 793 27.64 15.51 21.01
N VAL A 794 26.33 15.28 21.12
CA VAL A 794 25.65 14.03 20.78
C VAL A 794 25.09 14.13 19.37
N SER A 795 25.14 13.02 18.63
CA SER A 795 24.57 12.93 17.27
C SER A 795 23.07 13.28 17.26
N CYS A 796 22.64 14.09 16.28
CA CYS A 796 21.23 14.46 16.13
C CYS A 796 20.37 13.40 15.41
N LYS A 797 20.91 12.21 15.17
CA LYS A 797 20.16 11.09 14.58
C LYS A 797 19.19 10.49 15.60
N ARG A 798 18.03 10.03 15.12
CA ARG A 798 16.92 9.49 15.93
C ARG A 798 17.37 8.58 17.09
N ARG A 799 18.26 7.61 16.84
CA ARG A 799 18.72 6.63 17.85
C ARG A 799 19.38 7.26 19.08
N PHE A 800 20.04 8.40 18.91
CA PHE A 800 20.75 9.08 19.99
C PHE A 800 19.86 10.11 20.68
N VAL A 801 19.03 10.82 19.91
CA VAL A 801 18.09 11.81 20.46
C VAL A 801 17.07 11.15 21.41
N ILE A 802 16.57 9.96 21.06
CA ILE A 802 15.63 9.18 21.92
C ILE A 802 16.27 8.82 23.27
N SER A 803 17.59 8.77 23.34
CA SER A 803 18.34 8.36 24.54
C SER A 803 18.81 9.54 25.38
N LEU A 804 18.46 10.78 25.03
CA LEU A 804 18.84 11.95 25.81
C LEU A 804 18.25 11.90 27.22
N PRO A 805 19.04 12.22 28.27
CA PRO A 805 18.53 12.35 29.63
C PRO A 805 17.51 13.49 29.76
N ALA A 806 16.46 13.27 30.56
CA ALA A 806 15.40 14.25 30.78
C ALA A 806 15.93 15.58 31.33
N ASP A 807 16.87 15.51 32.28
CA ASP A 807 17.49 16.69 32.89
C ASP A 807 18.28 17.53 31.87
N ASP A 808 18.97 16.88 30.92
CA ASP A 808 19.68 17.58 29.86
C ASP A 808 18.73 18.29 28.91
N ILE A 809 17.60 17.65 28.60
CA ILE A 809 16.54 18.25 27.80
C ILE A 809 15.96 19.46 28.54
N ALA A 810 15.60 19.31 29.82
CA ALA A 810 15.02 20.37 30.63
C ALA A 810 15.98 21.58 30.74
N ARG A 811 17.27 21.34 31.01
CA ARG A 811 18.29 22.41 31.03
C ARG A 811 18.49 23.09 29.67
N GLY A 812 18.39 22.33 28.58
CA GLY A 812 18.62 22.83 27.22
C GLY A 812 17.40 23.48 26.56
N TRP A 813 16.19 23.23 27.07
CA TRP A 813 14.93 23.52 26.37
C TRP A 813 14.73 24.99 26.06
N ASP A 814 14.69 25.86 27.08
CA ASP A 814 14.42 27.29 26.90
C ASP A 814 15.44 27.96 25.97
N SER A 815 16.70 27.55 26.05
CA SER A 815 17.75 28.06 25.16
C SER A 815 17.58 27.56 23.73
N ALA A 816 17.14 26.32 23.51
CA ALA A 816 16.88 25.81 22.17
C ALA A 816 15.67 26.50 21.53
N VAL A 817 14.60 26.69 22.30
CA VAL A 817 13.38 27.41 21.90
C VAL A 817 13.71 28.85 21.49
N THR A 818 14.41 29.58 22.36
CA THR A 818 14.75 31.00 22.12
C THR A 818 15.62 31.15 20.88
N SER A 819 16.63 30.30 20.72
CA SER A 819 17.49 30.30 19.53
C SER A 819 16.72 29.95 18.24
N MET A 820 15.79 28.99 18.30
CA MET A 820 14.96 28.63 17.14
C MET A 820 14.05 29.78 16.72
N ALA A 821 13.38 30.42 17.68
CA ALA A 821 12.52 31.57 17.43
C ALA A 821 13.33 32.75 16.85
N ALA A 822 14.53 32.99 17.37
CA ALA A 822 15.40 34.07 16.90
C ALA A 822 15.95 33.81 15.48
N VAL A 823 16.28 32.56 15.14
CA VAL A 823 16.64 32.17 13.77
C VAL A 823 15.48 32.37 12.81
N LEU A 824 14.27 31.93 13.16
CA LEU A 824 13.09 32.14 12.32
C LEU A 824 12.81 33.63 12.12
N THR A 825 12.95 34.43 13.18
CA THR A 825 12.83 35.89 13.09
C THR A 825 13.89 36.48 12.15
N LEU A 826 15.15 36.04 12.25
CA LEU A 826 16.21 36.44 11.31
C LEU A 826 15.83 36.10 9.86
N LEU A 827 15.37 34.86 9.61
CA LEU A 827 15.04 34.42 8.25
C LEU A 827 13.83 35.16 7.67
N ARG A 828 12.82 35.43 8.50
CA ARG A 828 11.63 36.20 8.12
C ARG A 828 11.97 37.64 7.81
N ASP A 829 12.65 38.31 8.73
CA ASP A 829 12.83 39.76 8.68
C ASP A 829 14.01 40.17 7.77
N GLU A 830 15.02 39.30 7.60
CA GLU A 830 16.26 39.62 6.88
C GLU A 830 16.64 38.67 5.74
N CYS A 831 15.90 37.57 5.53
CA CYS A 831 16.12 36.65 4.40
C CYS A 831 14.89 36.45 3.49
N GLY A 832 13.80 37.20 3.71
CA GLY A 832 12.60 37.13 2.87
C GLY A 832 11.77 35.85 3.02
N VAL A 833 12.02 35.05 4.06
CA VAL A 833 11.23 33.85 4.37
C VAL A 833 9.99 34.27 5.17
N LEU A 834 9.06 34.96 4.53
CA LEU A 834 7.93 35.61 5.22
C LEU A 834 6.94 34.62 5.87
N THR A 835 6.79 33.44 5.28
CA THR A 835 5.85 32.40 5.71
C THR A 835 6.49 31.01 5.56
N PRO A 836 5.91 29.94 6.13
CA PRO A 836 6.49 28.60 6.11
C PRO A 836 6.61 28.05 4.69
N LYS A 837 5.71 28.49 3.80
CA LYS A 837 5.69 28.16 2.37
C LYS A 837 7.00 28.50 1.66
N TRP A 838 7.67 29.57 2.10
CA TRP A 838 8.89 30.08 1.45
C TRP A 838 10.18 29.64 2.11
N LEU A 839 10.11 28.80 3.15
CA LEU A 839 11.31 28.21 3.76
C LEU A 839 11.88 27.16 2.80
N PRO A 840 13.13 27.30 2.30
CA PRO A 840 13.70 26.37 1.32
C PRO A 840 13.77 24.94 1.86
N TYR A 841 14.33 24.78 3.06
CA TYR A 841 14.49 23.50 3.73
C TYR A 841 14.31 23.68 5.25
N GLU A 842 13.26 23.07 5.83
CA GLU A 842 13.07 23.07 7.29
C GLU A 842 14.30 22.64 8.11
N PRO A 843 15.09 21.61 7.70
CA PRO A 843 16.19 21.13 8.52
C PRO A 843 17.41 22.05 8.60
N VAL A 844 17.49 23.09 7.76
CA VAL A 844 18.50 24.15 7.87
C VAL A 844 18.35 24.92 9.19
N LEU A 845 17.15 24.93 9.78
CA LEU A 845 16.90 25.54 11.08
C LEU A 845 17.72 24.88 12.21
N ILE A 846 18.00 23.58 12.12
CA ILE A 846 18.68 22.81 13.17
C ILE A 846 20.10 23.33 13.42
N PRO A 847 21.02 23.38 12.43
CA PRO A 847 22.37 23.90 12.65
C PRO A 847 22.36 25.39 12.98
N LEU A 848 21.50 26.20 12.34
CA LEU A 848 21.38 27.64 12.65
C LEU A 848 21.00 27.87 14.12
N ALA A 849 19.94 27.22 14.59
CA ALA A 849 19.48 27.36 15.97
C ALA A 849 20.49 26.76 16.96
N THR A 850 21.20 25.70 16.58
CA THR A 850 22.27 25.11 17.40
C THR A 850 23.36 26.14 17.71
N VAL A 851 23.85 26.87 16.70
CA VAL A 851 24.96 27.82 16.83
C VAL A 851 24.54 29.24 17.22
N TRP A 852 23.25 29.56 17.16
CA TRP A 852 22.72 30.89 17.52
C TRP A 852 23.12 31.35 18.92
N LYS A 853 23.32 30.41 19.85
CA LYS A 853 23.79 30.71 21.22
C LYS A 853 25.09 31.51 21.25
N GLU A 854 25.99 31.30 20.29
CA GLU A 854 27.25 32.07 20.17
C GLU A 854 27.00 33.52 19.75
N VAL A 855 25.94 33.75 18.96
CA VAL A 855 25.49 35.08 18.54
C VAL A 855 24.87 35.84 19.71
N GLU A 856 24.01 35.18 20.48
CA GLU A 856 23.40 35.75 21.70
C GLU A 856 24.44 36.12 22.76
N GLY A 857 25.49 35.32 22.92
CA GLY A 857 26.59 35.58 23.86
C GLY A 857 27.51 36.73 23.45
N THR A 858 27.32 37.33 22.28
CA THR A 858 28.20 38.37 21.71
C THR A 858 27.47 39.71 21.61
N ALA A 859 28.11 40.79 22.07
CA ALA A 859 27.60 42.17 22.01
C ALA A 859 28.37 43.04 21.00
N GLY A 860 27.81 44.20 20.66
CA GLY A 860 28.44 45.19 19.79
C GLY A 860 28.56 44.75 18.32
N PRO A 861 29.48 45.33 17.53
CA PRO A 861 29.61 45.05 16.10
C PRO A 861 29.84 43.57 15.74
N ALA A 862 30.47 42.81 16.65
CA ALA A 862 30.70 41.37 16.47
C ALA A 862 29.38 40.57 16.38
N HIS A 863 28.33 41.00 17.09
CA HIS A 863 26.99 40.43 16.99
C HIS A 863 26.45 40.52 15.55
N GLY A 864 26.51 41.72 14.95
CA GLY A 864 26.08 41.95 13.57
C GLY A 864 26.93 41.18 12.54
N ALA A 865 28.23 41.05 12.78
CA ALA A 865 29.12 40.26 11.94
C ALA A 865 28.76 38.76 11.96
N MET A 866 28.47 38.19 13.13
CA MET A 866 28.05 36.79 13.26
C MET A 866 26.69 36.54 12.60
N ARG A 867 25.70 37.43 12.78
CA ARG A 867 24.41 37.36 12.07
C ARG A 867 24.61 37.36 10.56
N SER A 868 25.48 38.23 10.05
CA SER A 868 25.78 38.33 8.62
C SER A 868 26.42 37.05 8.08
N LYS A 869 27.34 36.42 8.84
CA LYS A 869 27.89 35.10 8.50
C LYS A 869 26.80 34.03 8.39
N LEU A 870 25.87 33.98 9.35
CA LEU A 870 24.76 33.00 9.32
C LEU A 870 23.82 33.22 8.12
N LYS A 871 23.46 34.47 7.81
CA LYS A 871 22.68 34.78 6.60
C LYS A 871 23.40 34.34 5.33
N ARG A 872 24.69 34.65 5.21
CA ARG A 872 25.52 34.25 4.08
C ARG A 872 25.53 32.73 3.90
N TRP A 873 25.73 31.98 4.98
CA TRP A 873 25.68 30.53 4.94
C TRP A 873 24.29 30.00 4.58
N PHE A 874 23.22 30.57 5.13
CA PHE A 874 21.85 30.19 4.79
C PHE A 874 21.59 30.29 3.28
N TRP A 875 22.01 31.39 2.64
CA TRP A 875 21.87 31.58 1.20
C TRP A 875 22.69 30.57 0.41
N CYS A 876 23.98 30.41 0.74
CA CYS A 876 24.83 29.45 0.05
C CYS A 876 24.28 28.01 0.18
N ALA A 877 23.91 27.58 1.38
CA ALA A 877 23.37 26.25 1.65
C ALA A 877 22.01 26.01 0.98
N SER A 878 21.19 27.06 0.84
CA SER A 878 19.90 26.96 0.14
C SER A 878 20.07 26.75 -1.37
N PHE A 879 21.03 27.47 -1.98
CA PHE A 879 21.28 27.41 -3.43
C PHE A 879 22.20 26.25 -3.86
N THR A 880 22.97 25.64 -2.96
CA THR A 880 23.68 24.39 -3.28
C THR A 880 22.73 23.21 -3.45
N GLY A 881 21.60 23.21 -2.75
CA GLY A 881 20.60 22.12 -2.79
C GLY A 881 20.99 20.88 -1.99
N GLU A 882 22.07 20.91 -1.19
CA GLU A 882 22.53 19.73 -0.43
C GLU A 882 21.46 19.21 0.54
N TYR A 883 20.66 20.11 1.12
CA TYR A 883 19.61 19.78 2.09
C TYR A 883 18.37 19.06 1.52
N GLU A 884 18.33 18.79 0.21
CA GLU A 884 17.22 18.09 -0.45
C GLU A 884 17.19 16.57 -0.19
N SER A 885 18.35 15.93 0.07
CA SER A 885 18.47 14.45 0.07
C SER A 885 18.79 13.78 1.42
N SER A 886 19.39 14.47 2.40
CA SER A 886 19.70 13.89 3.72
C SER A 886 19.91 14.93 4.84
N SER A 887 18.83 15.37 5.45
CA SER A 887 18.78 16.51 6.37
C SER A 887 19.52 16.37 7.72
N ALA A 888 19.40 15.23 8.42
CA ALA A 888 19.99 15.07 9.75
C ALA A 888 21.52 14.94 9.71
N THR A 889 22.05 14.22 8.72
CA THR A 889 23.50 14.05 8.54
C THR A 889 24.19 15.37 8.19
N LEU A 890 23.53 16.23 7.40
CA LEU A 890 24.04 17.56 7.05
C LEU A 890 24.03 18.51 8.25
N ALA A 891 22.95 18.52 9.04
CA ALA A 891 22.90 19.30 10.28
C ALA A 891 24.02 18.90 11.27
N GLU A 892 24.30 17.60 11.41
CA GLU A 892 25.39 17.07 12.24
C GLU A 892 26.78 17.48 11.73
N ARG A 893 26.97 17.53 10.40
CA ARG A 893 28.20 18.01 9.76
C ARG A 893 28.39 19.53 9.91
N ASP A 894 27.33 20.30 9.70
CA ASP A 894 27.41 21.75 9.51
C ASP A 894 27.42 22.52 10.82
N ALA A 895 26.74 22.04 11.88
CA ALA A 895 26.70 22.77 13.15
C ALA A 895 28.08 23.01 13.79
N PRO A 896 29.01 22.02 13.88
CA PRO A 896 30.35 22.24 14.40
C PRO A 896 31.19 23.20 13.54
N VAL A 897 31.07 23.09 12.21
CA VAL A 897 31.80 23.94 11.25
C VAL A 897 31.33 25.39 11.34
N LEU A 898 30.01 25.59 11.41
CA LEU A 898 29.42 26.91 11.60
C LEU A 898 29.85 27.53 12.93
N LYS A 899 29.81 26.77 14.02
CA LYS A 899 30.27 27.24 15.33
C LYS A 899 31.71 27.72 15.26
N SER A 900 32.60 26.91 14.67
CA SER A 900 34.01 27.26 14.49
C SER A 900 34.17 28.57 13.70
N TRP A 901 33.46 28.73 12.58
CA TRP A 901 33.53 29.94 11.75
C TRP A 901 33.03 31.20 12.46
N LEU A 902 31.96 31.09 13.26
CA LEU A 902 31.48 32.21 14.06
C LEU A 902 32.53 32.68 15.05
N THR A 903 33.27 31.76 15.67
CA THR A 903 34.31 32.04 16.67
C THR A 903 35.71 32.28 16.09
N GLY A 904 35.83 32.55 14.78
CA GLY A 904 37.09 32.95 14.14
C GLY A 904 37.85 31.85 13.39
N GLY A 905 37.27 30.66 13.26
CA GLY A 905 37.79 29.59 12.39
C GLY A 905 37.53 29.83 10.91
N ASP A 906 37.89 28.83 10.09
CA ASP A 906 37.78 28.90 8.63
C ASP A 906 36.34 28.93 8.12
N GLU A 907 36.17 29.50 6.92
CA GLU A 907 34.89 29.56 6.24
C GLU A 907 34.36 28.16 5.86
N PRO A 908 33.07 27.84 6.11
CA PRO A 908 32.49 26.56 5.76
C PRO A 908 32.60 26.28 4.27
N GLN A 909 32.75 25.00 3.89
CA GLN A 909 32.85 24.60 2.48
C GLN A 909 31.66 25.09 1.64
N ALA A 910 30.45 25.09 2.20
CA ALA A 910 29.25 25.59 1.55
C ALA A 910 29.36 27.07 1.14
N VAL A 911 30.17 27.88 1.83
CA VAL A 911 30.35 29.30 1.52
C VAL A 911 31.63 29.53 0.70
N ARG A 912 32.76 28.95 1.16
CA ARG A 912 34.07 29.07 0.51
C ARG A 912 34.01 28.57 -0.94
N GLY A 913 33.42 27.40 -1.14
CA GLY A 913 33.27 26.75 -2.45
C GLY A 913 31.98 27.12 -3.20
N PHE A 914 31.21 28.12 -2.72
CA PHE A 914 29.95 28.46 -3.37
C PHE A 914 30.17 29.00 -4.78
N GLU A 915 29.58 28.35 -5.77
CA GLU A 915 29.52 28.82 -7.15
C GLU A 915 28.08 28.65 -7.63
N TRP A 916 27.53 29.69 -8.26
CA TRP A 916 26.19 29.65 -8.82
C TRP A 916 26.27 29.81 -10.34
N ASN A 917 25.57 28.93 -11.04
CA ASN A 917 25.35 29.03 -12.46
C ASN A 917 23.95 29.63 -12.72
N PRO A 918 23.86 30.88 -13.21
CA PRO A 918 22.58 31.54 -13.45
C PRO A 918 21.66 30.78 -14.42
N ALA A 919 22.23 30.06 -15.40
CA ALA A 919 21.45 29.28 -16.38
C ALA A 919 20.59 28.18 -15.71
N ARG A 920 20.99 27.72 -14.51
CA ARG A 920 20.25 26.73 -13.73
C ARG A 920 18.85 27.22 -13.36
N TRP A 921 18.62 28.53 -13.22
CA TRP A 921 17.28 29.04 -12.93
C TRP A 921 16.27 28.76 -14.04
N ARG A 922 16.71 28.59 -15.30
CA ARG A 922 15.82 28.31 -16.43
C ARG A 922 15.10 26.96 -16.30
N THR A 923 15.70 26.01 -15.57
CA THR A 923 15.13 24.67 -15.36
C THR A 923 14.52 24.50 -13.96
N VAL A 924 14.64 25.49 -13.07
CA VAL A 924 14.02 25.47 -11.74
C VAL A 924 12.53 25.79 -11.87
N THR A 925 11.70 24.83 -11.51
CA THR A 925 10.24 24.97 -11.47
C THR A 925 9.72 24.75 -10.05
N ALA A 926 8.42 24.92 -9.82
CA ALA A 926 7.79 24.60 -8.53
C ALA A 926 7.99 23.13 -8.08
N ARG A 927 8.47 22.23 -8.97
CA ARG A 927 8.84 20.85 -8.62
C ARG A 927 10.12 20.79 -7.78
N GLN A 928 11.11 21.64 -8.04
CA GLN A 928 12.36 21.75 -7.27
C GLN A 928 12.15 22.68 -6.06
N GLN A 929 11.32 22.23 -5.12
CA GLN A 929 10.73 23.09 -4.07
C GLN A 929 11.75 23.94 -3.30
N GLY A 930 12.95 23.41 -3.01
CA GLY A 930 13.96 24.15 -2.24
C GLY A 930 14.55 25.35 -2.98
N LEU A 931 15.09 25.15 -4.19
CA LEU A 931 15.66 26.23 -5.01
C LEU A 931 14.60 27.23 -5.47
N TYR A 932 13.41 26.73 -5.79
CA TYR A 932 12.28 27.56 -6.14
C TYR A 932 11.94 28.51 -4.98
N ARG A 933 11.74 27.97 -3.77
CA ARG A 933 11.45 28.76 -2.56
C ARG A 933 12.57 29.72 -2.20
N ALA A 934 13.84 29.30 -2.35
CA ALA A 934 14.99 30.18 -2.12
C ALA A 934 14.99 31.38 -3.08
N THR A 935 14.63 31.17 -4.34
CA THR A 935 14.55 32.23 -5.36
C THR A 935 13.37 33.18 -5.07
N ILE A 936 12.22 32.65 -4.66
CA ILE A 936 11.09 33.49 -4.23
C ILE A 936 11.44 34.28 -2.95
N ALA A 937 12.08 33.67 -1.96
CA ALA A 937 12.54 34.35 -0.75
C ALA A 937 13.55 35.48 -1.08
N LEU A 938 14.43 35.26 -2.06
CA LEU A 938 15.37 36.29 -2.54
C LEU A 938 14.63 37.48 -3.17
N THR A 939 13.50 37.24 -3.83
CA THR A 939 12.63 38.30 -4.37
C THR A 939 11.89 39.01 -3.24
N LEU A 940 11.34 38.27 -2.28
CA LEU A 940 10.64 38.81 -1.11
C LEU A 940 11.54 39.70 -0.24
N LEU A 941 12.86 39.52 -0.27
CA LEU A 941 13.82 40.37 0.42
C LEU A 941 13.75 41.85 -0.01
N GLN A 942 13.31 42.14 -1.25
CA GLN A 942 13.09 43.50 -1.75
C GLN A 942 11.78 44.15 -1.25
N ARG A 943 10.97 43.41 -0.47
CA ARG A 943 9.62 43.83 -0.05
C ARG A 943 8.75 44.21 -1.26
N PRO A 944 8.52 43.27 -2.19
CA PRO A 944 7.71 43.48 -3.38
C PRO A 944 6.37 44.11 -3.04
N ARG A 945 5.89 45.01 -3.90
CA ARG A 945 4.61 45.70 -3.77
C ARG A 945 3.54 44.98 -4.55
N ASP A 946 2.33 44.97 -4.02
CA ASP A 946 1.16 44.47 -4.70
C ASP A 946 0.88 45.26 -5.98
N PHE A 947 0.51 44.55 -7.05
CA PHE A 947 0.32 45.14 -8.39
C PHE A 947 -0.92 46.01 -8.48
N HIS A 948 -1.92 45.81 -7.62
CA HIS A 948 -3.14 46.61 -7.65
C HIS A 948 -3.08 47.79 -6.67
N THR A 949 -2.67 47.52 -5.43
CA THR A 949 -2.70 48.51 -4.33
C THR A 949 -1.40 49.30 -4.17
N GLY A 950 -0.29 48.83 -4.75
CA GLY A 950 1.05 49.41 -4.55
C GLY A 950 1.59 49.27 -3.12
N ALA A 951 0.85 48.59 -2.24
CA ALA A 951 1.25 48.35 -0.85
C ALA A 951 2.29 47.22 -0.77
N PRO A 952 3.26 47.28 0.14
CA PRO A 952 4.20 46.19 0.34
C PRO A 952 3.48 44.89 0.70
N LEU A 953 3.93 43.77 0.13
CA LEU A 953 3.47 42.44 0.53
C LEU A 953 3.92 42.16 1.97
N THR A 954 2.95 41.87 2.84
CA THR A 954 3.18 41.52 4.25
C THR A 954 2.89 40.04 4.51
N PRO A 955 3.44 39.43 5.58
CA PRO A 955 3.09 38.06 5.97
C PRO A 955 1.57 37.84 6.08
N GLU A 956 0.84 38.79 6.66
CA GLU A 956 -0.61 38.69 6.87
C GLU A 956 -1.40 38.65 5.55
N LEU A 957 -0.94 39.39 4.53
CA LEU A 957 -1.55 39.37 3.20
C LEU A 957 -1.30 38.02 2.50
N ILE A 958 -0.09 37.48 2.65
CA ILE A 958 0.30 36.18 2.07
C ILE A 958 -0.49 35.05 2.74
N GLU A 959 -0.60 35.05 4.07
CA GLU A 959 -1.29 34.01 4.84
C GLU A 959 -2.81 34.01 4.68
N ALA A 960 -3.42 35.18 4.43
CA ALA A 960 -4.85 35.28 4.14
C ALA A 960 -5.26 34.61 2.81
N GLY A 961 -4.36 33.90 2.12
CA GLY A 961 -4.62 33.18 0.87
C GLY A 961 -4.93 34.10 -0.30
N ARG A 962 -4.56 35.39 -0.18
CA ARG A 962 -4.85 36.43 -1.15
C ARG A 962 -3.73 36.65 -2.16
N ILE A 963 -2.56 36.04 -1.97
CA ILE A 963 -1.39 36.17 -2.85
C ILE A 963 -1.15 34.87 -3.62
N ASP A 964 -1.23 34.95 -4.94
CA ASP A 964 -0.96 33.89 -5.88
C ASP A 964 0.49 33.94 -6.40
N ASP A 965 1.02 32.77 -6.69
CA ASP A 965 2.28 32.58 -7.41
C ASP A 965 1.97 32.53 -8.91
N HIS A 966 2.33 33.59 -9.63
CA HIS A 966 1.81 33.87 -10.97
C HIS A 966 2.92 34.01 -12.02
N HIS A 967 2.62 33.57 -13.23
CA HIS A 967 3.50 33.70 -14.39
C HIS A 967 3.52 35.14 -14.91
N VAL A 968 4.67 35.81 -14.91
CA VAL A 968 4.83 37.15 -15.48
C VAL A 968 4.38 37.17 -16.95
N PHE A 969 4.87 36.22 -17.75
CA PHE A 969 4.31 35.89 -19.06
C PHE A 969 3.30 34.75 -18.90
N PRO A 970 1.99 34.99 -19.04
CA PRO A 970 0.98 33.97 -18.80
C PRO A 970 1.14 32.77 -19.74
N ARG A 971 0.89 31.57 -19.20
CA ARG A 971 1.02 30.32 -19.97
C ARG A 971 0.14 30.28 -21.22
N VAL A 972 -1.04 30.90 -21.17
CA VAL A 972 -1.96 30.97 -22.32
C VAL A 972 -1.35 31.83 -23.43
N TYR A 973 -0.76 32.97 -23.08
CA TYR A 973 -0.09 33.85 -24.02
C TYR A 973 1.11 33.16 -24.69
N LEU A 974 2.02 32.59 -23.91
CA LEU A 974 3.23 31.93 -24.45
C LEU A 974 2.90 30.77 -25.39
N ARG A 975 1.86 29.97 -25.09
CA ARG A 975 1.35 28.94 -26.00
C ARG A 975 0.84 29.51 -27.32
N SER A 976 0.19 30.67 -27.29
CA SER A 976 -0.34 31.32 -28.50
C SER A 976 0.76 31.77 -29.47
N ILE A 977 1.96 32.06 -28.95
CA ILE A 977 3.15 32.46 -29.74
C ILE A 977 4.17 31.33 -29.93
N GLY A 978 3.80 30.08 -29.58
CA GLY A 978 4.65 28.91 -29.79
C GLY A 978 5.89 28.80 -28.88
N LYS A 979 5.92 29.52 -27.75
CA LYS A 979 7.01 29.43 -26.74
C LYS A 979 6.51 28.62 -25.53
N GLY A 980 7.21 27.55 -25.15
CA GLY A 980 6.67 26.58 -24.17
C GLY A 980 7.64 26.03 -23.12
N ASP A 981 8.92 25.84 -23.46
CA ASP A 981 9.80 24.96 -22.66
C ASP A 981 10.20 25.54 -21.29
N THR A 982 10.28 26.87 -21.18
CA THR A 982 10.71 27.59 -19.97
C THR A 982 9.56 28.33 -19.28
N VAL A 983 8.29 28.08 -19.68
CA VAL A 983 7.13 28.82 -19.13
C VAL A 983 7.01 28.70 -17.61
N ASP A 984 7.35 27.53 -17.06
CA ASP A 984 7.25 27.21 -15.63
C ASP A 984 8.56 27.46 -14.87
N SER A 985 9.54 28.09 -15.52
CA SER A 985 10.78 28.55 -14.89
C SER A 985 10.48 29.58 -13.80
N VAL A 986 11.12 29.47 -12.64
CA VAL A 986 11.00 30.43 -11.53
C VAL A 986 11.33 31.86 -11.94
N LEU A 987 12.13 32.06 -12.99
CA LEU A 987 12.40 33.38 -13.56
C LEU A 987 11.12 34.06 -14.05
N ASN A 988 10.17 33.29 -14.56
CA ASN A 988 8.87 33.74 -15.04
C ASN A 988 7.82 33.85 -13.92
N HIS A 989 8.20 33.85 -12.65
CA HIS A 989 7.25 33.92 -11.54
C HIS A 989 7.38 35.20 -10.70
N CYS A 990 6.24 35.71 -10.24
CA CYS A 990 6.12 36.78 -9.26
C CYS A 990 4.94 36.51 -8.31
N LEU A 991 4.88 37.26 -7.21
CA LEU A 991 3.81 37.15 -6.22
C LEU A 991 2.84 38.31 -6.38
N ILE A 992 1.59 38.03 -6.71
CA ILE A 992 0.56 39.06 -6.92
C ILE A 992 -0.72 38.67 -6.21
N ASP A 993 -1.60 39.63 -5.93
CA ASP A 993 -2.89 39.29 -5.38
C ASP A 993 -3.77 38.53 -6.39
N ARG A 994 -4.72 37.75 -5.85
CA ARG A 994 -5.63 36.93 -6.63
C ARG A 994 -6.52 37.74 -7.59
N ALA A 995 -6.91 38.95 -7.23
CA ALA A 995 -7.72 39.78 -8.12
C ALA A 995 -6.88 40.26 -9.31
N THR A 996 -5.63 40.66 -9.10
CA THR A 996 -4.70 40.97 -10.20
C THR A 996 -4.43 39.75 -11.08
N ASN A 997 -4.22 38.58 -10.49
CA ASN A 997 -4.05 37.33 -11.25
C ASN A 997 -5.24 37.07 -12.20
N ILE A 998 -6.47 37.21 -11.70
CA ILE A 998 -7.69 37.08 -12.51
C ILE A 998 -7.75 38.13 -13.64
N ARG A 999 -7.27 39.35 -13.36
CA ARG A 999 -7.28 40.47 -14.33
C ARG A 999 -6.27 40.26 -15.46
N ILE A 1000 -5.04 39.83 -15.15
CA ILE A 1000 -4.00 39.51 -16.14
C ILE A 1000 -4.44 38.35 -17.05
N ALA A 1001 -5.08 37.32 -16.48
CA ALA A 1001 -5.63 36.16 -17.18
C ALA A 1001 -4.63 35.51 -18.18
N GLY A 1002 -4.82 35.76 -19.48
CA GLY A 1002 -3.99 35.24 -20.56
C GLY A 1002 -3.39 36.32 -21.46
N GLN A 1003 -3.37 37.57 -21.00
CA GLN A 1003 -2.90 38.72 -21.78
C GLN A 1003 -1.36 38.73 -21.88
N ALA A 1004 -0.85 39.35 -22.95
CA ALA A 1004 0.58 39.62 -23.09
C ALA A 1004 1.03 40.66 -22.04
N PRO A 1005 2.28 40.61 -21.55
CA PRO A 1005 2.84 41.64 -20.67
C PRO A 1005 2.64 43.07 -21.14
N SER A 1006 2.88 43.37 -22.41
CA SER A 1006 2.66 44.70 -22.97
C SER A 1006 1.21 45.19 -22.76
N ALA A 1007 0.23 44.30 -22.95
CA ALA A 1007 -1.18 44.64 -22.89
C ALA A 1007 -1.65 44.92 -21.45
N TYR A 1008 -1.37 44.03 -20.49
CA TYR A 1008 -1.82 44.24 -19.12
C TYR A 1008 -1.00 45.34 -18.42
N LEU A 1009 0.27 45.55 -18.80
CA LEU A 1009 1.08 46.64 -18.27
C LEU A 1009 0.64 48.01 -18.78
N GLU A 1010 0.10 48.12 -19.99
CA GLU A 1010 -0.46 49.38 -20.50
C GLU A 1010 -1.75 49.76 -19.76
N GLU A 1011 -2.61 48.77 -19.46
CA GLU A 1011 -3.79 48.98 -18.58
C GLU A 1011 -3.34 49.47 -17.20
N MET A 1012 -2.38 48.77 -16.57
CA MET A 1012 -1.84 49.15 -15.26
C MET A 1012 -1.16 50.52 -15.29
N ARG A 1013 -0.47 50.88 -16.37
CA ARG A 1013 0.19 52.18 -16.53
C ARG A 1013 -0.83 53.32 -16.56
N THR A 1014 -2.01 53.07 -17.14
CA THR A 1014 -3.11 54.03 -17.15
C THR A 1014 -3.67 54.28 -15.75
N GLU A 1015 -3.74 53.24 -14.90
CA GLU A 1015 -4.25 53.35 -13.53
C GLU A 1015 -3.20 53.86 -12.52
N LEU A 1016 -1.96 53.35 -12.58
CA LEU A 1016 -0.91 53.58 -11.58
C LEU A 1016 0.10 54.67 -11.96
N GLY A 1017 0.18 55.05 -13.24
CA GLY A 1017 1.15 56.02 -13.73
C GLY A 1017 2.59 55.65 -13.39
N ALA A 1018 3.35 56.59 -12.81
CA ALA A 1018 4.75 56.41 -12.46
C ALA A 1018 5.00 55.35 -11.36
N VAL A 1019 3.98 55.00 -10.57
CA VAL A 1019 4.08 54.00 -9.48
C VAL A 1019 4.30 52.59 -10.04
N LEU A 1020 3.91 52.32 -11.30
CA LEU A 1020 4.11 51.02 -11.93
C LEU A 1020 5.59 50.61 -11.96
N ASP A 1021 6.50 51.55 -12.25
CA ASP A 1021 7.93 51.24 -12.29
C ASP A 1021 8.48 50.91 -10.88
N GLU A 1022 7.92 51.51 -9.81
CA GLU A 1022 8.24 51.15 -8.43
C GLU A 1022 7.73 49.74 -8.08
N VAL A 1023 6.52 49.39 -8.52
CA VAL A 1023 5.95 48.05 -8.34
C VAL A 1023 6.82 47.01 -9.05
N LEU A 1024 7.07 47.19 -10.36
CA LEU A 1024 7.87 46.25 -11.15
C LEU A 1024 9.29 46.08 -10.57
N SER A 1025 9.97 47.19 -10.26
CA SER A 1025 11.32 47.13 -9.67
C SER A 1025 11.34 46.47 -8.29
N SER A 1026 10.30 46.62 -7.46
CA SER A 1026 10.18 45.92 -6.17
C SER A 1026 10.08 44.40 -6.32
N HIS A 1027 9.55 43.92 -7.45
CA HIS A 1027 9.57 42.51 -7.84
C HIS A 1027 10.85 42.10 -8.57
N ARG A 1028 11.79 43.03 -8.74
CA ARG A 1028 12.99 42.96 -9.60
C ARG A 1028 12.69 42.79 -11.09
N LEU A 1029 11.55 43.25 -11.61
CA LEU A 1029 11.16 43.12 -13.02
C LEU A 1029 11.70 44.29 -13.86
N PRO A 1030 11.94 44.12 -15.17
CA PRO A 1030 12.46 45.19 -16.00
C PRO A 1030 11.41 46.30 -16.21
N THR A 1031 11.86 47.55 -16.24
CA THR A 1031 11.01 48.75 -16.35
C THR A 1031 11.32 49.54 -17.62
N GLY A 1032 10.40 50.43 -17.99
CA GLY A 1032 10.55 51.31 -19.15
C GLY A 1032 10.00 50.76 -20.48
N PRO A 1033 9.85 51.64 -21.49
CA PRO A 1033 9.13 51.33 -22.73
C PRO A 1033 9.89 50.42 -23.70
N ALA A 1034 11.22 50.29 -23.55
CA ALA A 1034 12.04 49.36 -24.32
C ALA A 1034 12.35 48.07 -23.55
N SER A 1035 11.71 47.85 -22.40
CA SER A 1035 11.94 46.64 -21.60
C SER A 1035 11.42 45.39 -22.31
N PRO A 1036 12.00 44.21 -22.04
CA PRO A 1036 11.48 42.94 -22.55
C PRO A 1036 10.00 42.66 -22.20
N LEU A 1037 9.50 43.26 -21.11
CA LEU A 1037 8.08 43.19 -20.77
C LEU A 1037 7.20 44.09 -21.65
N ALA A 1038 7.69 45.28 -22.02
CA ALA A 1038 6.94 46.19 -22.89
C ALA A 1038 6.94 45.73 -24.36
N THR A 1039 7.93 44.94 -24.78
CA THR A 1039 8.06 44.41 -26.14
C THR A 1039 7.64 42.95 -26.28
N ASP A 1040 7.10 42.35 -25.21
CA ASP A 1040 6.75 40.92 -25.13
C ASP A 1040 7.89 39.95 -25.50
N ASP A 1041 9.15 40.37 -25.31
CA ASP A 1041 10.32 39.55 -25.56
C ASP A 1041 10.59 38.61 -24.39
N PHE A 1042 10.02 37.41 -24.46
CA PHE A 1042 10.17 36.41 -23.42
C PHE A 1042 11.62 35.95 -23.18
N GLU A 1043 12.45 35.78 -24.21
CA GLU A 1043 13.83 35.30 -24.01
C GLU A 1043 14.71 36.41 -23.43
N GLY A 1044 14.59 37.64 -23.97
CA GLY A 1044 15.26 38.80 -23.39
C GLY A 1044 14.81 39.07 -21.95
N PHE A 1045 13.55 38.77 -21.60
CA PHE A 1045 13.07 38.83 -20.22
C PHE A 1045 13.77 37.81 -19.33
N LEU A 1046 13.90 36.56 -19.76
CA LEU A 1046 14.60 35.52 -18.99
C LEU A 1046 16.07 35.88 -18.80
N ASP A 1047 16.77 36.33 -19.85
CA ASP A 1047 18.17 36.79 -19.79
C ASP A 1047 18.34 37.92 -18.76
N TRP A 1048 17.49 38.94 -18.86
CA TRP A 1048 17.54 40.08 -17.96
C TRP A 1048 17.25 39.67 -16.51
N ARG A 1049 16.26 38.79 -16.29
CA ARG A 1049 15.85 38.32 -14.97
C ARG A 1049 16.94 37.48 -14.31
N GLU A 1050 17.61 36.63 -15.10
CA GLU A 1050 18.74 35.81 -14.69
C GLU A 1050 19.89 36.67 -14.18
N GLN A 1051 20.23 37.76 -14.89
CA GLN A 1051 21.23 38.72 -14.44
C GLN A 1051 20.80 39.44 -13.14
N ALA A 1052 19.58 39.98 -13.09
CA ALA A 1052 19.08 40.75 -11.96
C ALA A 1052 19.00 39.92 -10.65
N LEU A 1053 18.61 38.64 -10.75
CA LEU A 1053 18.64 37.72 -9.61
C LEU A 1053 20.06 37.26 -9.29
N GLY A 1054 20.94 37.12 -10.29
CA GLY A 1054 22.36 36.82 -10.10
C GLY A 1054 23.08 37.87 -9.26
N GLU A 1055 22.84 39.16 -9.54
CA GLU A 1055 23.36 40.28 -8.75
C GLU A 1055 22.82 40.27 -7.31
N ALA A 1056 21.53 39.97 -7.15
CA ALA A 1056 20.90 39.84 -5.84
C ALA A 1056 21.52 38.70 -5.01
N LEU A 1057 21.70 37.53 -5.64
CA LEU A 1057 22.31 36.37 -5.01
C LEU A 1057 23.76 36.65 -4.63
N GLY A 1058 24.51 37.32 -5.52
CA GLY A 1058 25.89 37.68 -5.25
C GLY A 1058 26.04 38.61 -4.05
N THR A 1059 25.11 39.56 -3.90
CA THR A 1059 25.05 40.47 -2.73
C THR A 1059 24.87 39.70 -1.43
N VAL A 1060 23.92 38.76 -1.37
CA VAL A 1060 23.60 38.05 -0.11
C VAL A 1060 24.59 36.92 0.21
N THR A 1061 25.30 36.41 -0.81
CA THR A 1061 26.34 35.37 -0.66
C THR A 1061 27.74 35.95 -0.52
N GLY A 1062 27.91 37.28 -0.62
CA GLY A 1062 29.21 37.95 -0.51
C GLY A 1062 30.21 37.59 -1.62
N LYS A 1063 29.73 37.00 -2.72
CA LYS A 1063 30.49 36.75 -3.95
C LYS A 1063 29.84 37.60 -5.03
N GLY A 1064 30.49 38.71 -5.42
CA GLY A 1064 29.89 39.70 -6.34
C GLY A 1064 29.33 39.07 -7.61
N ALA A 1065 28.41 39.78 -8.27
CA ALA A 1065 27.93 39.42 -9.61
C ALA A 1065 29.13 39.04 -10.50
N PRO A 1066 28.99 38.04 -11.38
CA PRO A 1066 30.13 37.48 -12.09
C PRO A 1066 30.90 38.61 -12.79
N ALA A 1067 32.20 38.70 -12.49
CA ALA A 1067 33.12 39.50 -13.28
C ALA A 1067 32.93 39.12 -14.76
N GLU A 1068 33.09 40.09 -15.66
CA GLU A 1068 33.25 39.89 -17.12
C GLU A 1068 33.89 38.53 -17.37
N VAL A 1069 33.19 37.70 -18.16
CA VAL A 1069 33.50 36.32 -18.50
C VAL A 1069 35.02 36.06 -18.54
N SER A 1070 35.59 35.80 -17.37
CA SER A 1070 36.75 34.95 -17.22
C SER A 1070 36.20 33.54 -17.22
N PRO A 1071 36.87 32.60 -17.90
CA PRO A 1071 36.30 31.33 -18.29
C PRO A 1071 35.63 30.73 -17.05
N VAL A 1072 34.32 30.56 -17.18
CA VAL A 1072 33.45 29.89 -16.21
C VAL A 1072 34.28 28.78 -15.55
N PRO A 1073 34.20 28.58 -14.22
CA PRO A 1073 34.87 27.45 -13.58
C PRO A 1073 34.63 26.24 -14.47
N GLU A 1074 35.69 25.65 -15.01
CA GLU A 1074 35.60 24.69 -16.13
C GLU A 1074 34.54 23.61 -15.81
N ARG A 1075 34.41 23.30 -14.52
CA ARG A 1075 33.37 22.51 -13.85
C ARG A 1075 31.91 22.95 -14.09
N SER A 1076 31.58 24.23 -13.89
CA SER A 1076 30.22 24.79 -14.08
C SER A 1076 29.84 24.88 -15.56
N LEU A 1077 30.81 25.16 -16.45
CA LEU A 1077 30.61 24.98 -17.89
C LEU A 1077 30.29 23.52 -18.19
N LEU A 1078 31.13 22.60 -17.74
CA LEU A 1078 30.95 21.17 -18.02
C LEU A 1078 29.59 20.66 -17.53
N ASP A 1079 29.08 21.12 -16.38
CA ASP A 1079 27.75 20.72 -15.89
C ASP A 1079 26.62 21.21 -16.81
N VAL A 1080 26.67 22.47 -17.26
CA VAL A 1080 25.74 23.00 -18.29
C VAL A 1080 25.85 22.25 -19.60
N GLN A 1081 27.07 21.93 -20.01
CA GLN A 1081 27.32 21.23 -21.26
C GLN A 1081 26.78 19.79 -21.21
N VAL A 1082 26.90 19.11 -20.07
CA VAL A 1082 26.30 17.79 -19.84
C VAL A 1082 24.78 17.88 -19.83
N GLU A 1083 24.19 18.85 -19.12
CA GLU A 1083 22.74 19.05 -19.08
C GLU A 1083 22.17 19.36 -20.48
N GLY A 1084 22.85 20.21 -21.25
CA GLY A 1084 22.50 20.50 -22.63
C GLY A 1084 22.54 19.27 -23.54
N VAL A 1085 23.54 18.40 -23.38
CA VAL A 1085 23.58 17.11 -24.10
C VAL A 1085 22.41 16.21 -23.69
N GLU A 1086 22.07 16.12 -22.40
CA GLU A 1086 20.91 15.32 -21.96
C GLU A 1086 19.58 15.84 -22.51
N LEU A 1087 19.37 17.16 -22.56
CA LEU A 1087 18.16 17.77 -23.13
C LEU A 1087 18.05 17.51 -24.63
N GLU A 1088 19.14 17.71 -25.37
CA GLU A 1088 19.17 17.43 -26.81
C GLU A 1088 18.99 15.94 -27.13
N LEU A 1089 19.54 15.05 -26.32
CA LEU A 1089 19.29 13.60 -26.46
C LEU A 1089 17.80 13.30 -26.28
N ARG A 1090 17.12 13.89 -25.28
CA ARG A 1090 15.67 13.72 -25.10
C ARG A 1090 14.89 14.24 -26.31
N ARG A 1091 15.26 15.40 -26.84
CA ARG A 1091 14.64 16.00 -28.04
C ARG A 1091 14.82 15.10 -29.27
N VAL A 1092 16.05 14.69 -29.58
CA VAL A 1092 16.34 13.81 -30.73
C VAL A 1092 15.63 12.46 -30.60
N ILE A 1093 15.58 11.88 -29.39
CA ILE A 1093 14.80 10.66 -29.15
C ILE A 1093 13.32 10.90 -29.41
N ALA A 1094 12.75 12.01 -28.91
CA ALA A 1094 11.34 12.33 -29.11
C ALA A 1094 11.00 12.54 -30.60
N ASP A 1095 11.84 13.26 -31.33
CA ASP A 1095 11.67 13.58 -32.75
C ASP A 1095 11.79 12.33 -33.63
N MET A 1096 12.83 11.53 -33.42
CA MET A 1096 13.07 10.31 -34.20
C MET A 1096 12.01 9.22 -33.98
N LEU A 1097 11.42 9.19 -32.77
CA LEU A 1097 10.35 8.26 -32.43
C LEU A 1097 8.94 8.82 -32.67
N GLY A 1098 8.81 9.98 -33.34
CA GLY A 1098 7.52 10.55 -33.75
C GLY A 1098 6.60 11.00 -32.61
N GLY A 1099 7.13 11.23 -31.41
CA GLY A 1099 6.36 11.68 -30.25
C GLY A 1099 5.43 10.63 -29.61
N GLU A 1100 5.43 9.38 -30.08
CA GLU A 1100 4.58 8.32 -29.56
C GLU A 1100 5.07 7.81 -28.20
N ALA A 1101 4.27 7.97 -27.15
CA ALA A 1101 4.64 7.54 -25.80
C ALA A 1101 4.95 6.03 -25.70
N GLY A 1102 4.39 5.20 -26.59
CA GLY A 1102 4.63 3.75 -26.64
C GLY A 1102 5.99 3.33 -27.22
N ALA A 1103 6.75 4.26 -27.80
CA ALA A 1103 7.98 3.95 -28.52
C ALA A 1103 9.19 3.65 -27.62
N LEU A 1104 9.11 3.93 -26.31
CA LEU A 1104 10.20 3.64 -25.37
C LEU A 1104 10.33 2.14 -25.04
N PRO A 1105 11.54 1.62 -24.80
CA PRO A 1105 11.73 0.25 -24.34
C PRO A 1105 10.91 -0.04 -23.08
N PRO A 1106 10.24 -1.22 -22.96
CA PRO A 1106 9.33 -1.52 -21.86
C PRO A 1106 9.94 -1.36 -20.45
N HIS A 1107 11.22 -1.72 -20.29
CA HIS A 1107 11.94 -1.61 -19.02
C HIS A 1107 12.28 -0.15 -18.64
N VAL A 1108 12.40 0.75 -19.62
CA VAL A 1108 12.56 2.20 -19.39
C VAL A 1108 11.18 2.82 -19.12
N SER A 1109 10.18 2.46 -19.93
CA SER A 1109 8.78 2.86 -19.80
C SER A 1109 8.17 2.52 -18.43
N GLY A 1110 8.44 1.33 -17.89
CA GLY A 1110 7.97 0.90 -16.56
C GLY A 1110 8.56 1.73 -15.41
N ARG A 1111 9.88 1.95 -15.40
CA ARG A 1111 10.56 2.80 -14.41
C ARG A 1111 10.07 4.24 -14.44
N ILE A 1112 9.85 4.79 -15.64
CA ILE A 1112 9.25 6.12 -15.82
C ILE A 1112 7.84 6.16 -15.23
N ASN A 1113 7.01 5.15 -15.49
CA ASN A 1113 5.64 5.08 -14.99
C ASN A 1113 5.59 5.02 -13.46
N GLU A 1114 6.49 4.27 -12.82
CA GLU A 1114 6.62 4.24 -11.36
C GLU A 1114 7.01 5.61 -10.80
N ARG A 1115 7.97 6.30 -11.44
CA ARG A 1115 8.40 7.66 -11.06
C ARG A 1115 7.28 8.69 -11.24
N ILE A 1116 6.52 8.62 -12.35
CA ILE A 1116 5.34 9.45 -12.59
C ILE A 1116 4.24 9.16 -11.58
N ALA A 1117 3.94 7.89 -11.28
CA ALA A 1117 2.94 7.51 -10.28
C ALA A 1117 3.36 7.95 -8.85
N SER A 1118 4.66 7.90 -8.55
CA SER A 1118 5.22 8.44 -7.30
C SER A 1118 5.11 9.96 -7.24
N ALA A 1119 5.37 10.66 -8.34
CA ALA A 1119 5.23 12.12 -8.44
C ALA A 1119 3.76 12.56 -8.31
N ARG A 1120 2.82 11.86 -8.97
CA ARG A 1120 1.36 12.11 -8.86
C ARG A 1120 0.85 11.91 -7.43
N ARG A 1121 1.35 10.89 -6.70
CA ARG A 1121 1.02 10.68 -5.28
C ARG A 1121 1.49 11.81 -4.37
N ARG A 1122 2.64 12.44 -4.66
CA ARG A 1122 3.21 13.53 -3.87
C ARG A 1122 2.65 14.91 -4.24
N ASN A 1123 2.15 15.06 -5.46
CA ASN A 1123 1.63 16.34 -5.94
C ASN A 1123 0.33 16.12 -6.76
N PRO A 1124 -0.83 16.06 -6.08
CA PRO A 1124 -2.13 15.77 -6.72
C PRO A 1124 -2.55 16.79 -7.79
N GLY A 1125 -1.90 17.95 -7.87
CA GLY A 1125 -2.17 19.02 -8.85
C GLY A 1125 -1.40 18.89 -10.18
N LEU A 1126 -0.59 17.83 -10.38
CA LEU A 1126 0.09 17.58 -11.66
C LEU A 1126 -0.96 17.39 -12.78
N ARG A 1127 -0.99 18.32 -13.76
CA ARG A 1127 -1.95 18.32 -14.88
C ARG A 1127 -1.99 16.96 -15.60
N ASN A 1128 -3.18 16.38 -15.71
CA ASN A 1128 -3.44 15.20 -16.55
C ASN A 1128 -3.20 15.56 -18.03
N GLY A 1129 -2.28 14.85 -18.71
CA GLY A 1129 -1.99 15.02 -20.14
C GLY A 1129 -0.51 15.18 -20.53
N HIS A 1130 0.32 15.88 -19.73
CA HIS A 1130 1.72 16.17 -20.11
C HIS A 1130 2.59 14.90 -20.22
N HIS A 1131 2.41 14.00 -19.25
CA HIS A 1131 3.13 12.73 -19.15
C HIS A 1131 2.57 11.64 -20.07
N ASP A 1132 1.54 11.95 -20.84
CA ASP A 1132 0.98 11.04 -21.85
C ASP A 1132 1.71 11.23 -23.20
N SER A 1133 2.55 12.27 -23.32
CA SER A 1133 3.45 12.51 -24.47
C SER A 1133 4.83 11.90 -24.25
N LEU A 1134 5.51 11.47 -25.32
CA LEU A 1134 6.87 10.93 -25.24
C LEU A 1134 7.86 11.93 -24.61
N SER A 1135 7.77 13.21 -24.97
CA SER A 1135 8.60 14.29 -24.42
C SER A 1135 8.41 14.42 -22.89
N GLY A 1136 7.17 14.47 -22.42
CA GLY A 1136 6.87 14.54 -20.98
C GLY A 1136 7.19 13.27 -20.19
N ARG A 1137 7.38 12.12 -20.87
CA ARG A 1137 7.88 10.88 -20.26
C ARG A 1137 9.41 10.87 -20.16
N LEU A 1138 10.11 11.38 -21.20
CA LEU A 1138 11.57 11.47 -21.24
C LEU A 1138 12.15 12.45 -20.20
N GLU A 1139 11.35 13.40 -19.69
CA GLU A 1139 11.70 14.22 -18.51
C GLU A 1139 12.06 13.38 -17.26
N TYR A 1140 11.51 12.18 -17.15
CA TYR A 1140 11.74 11.27 -16.00
C TYR A 1140 12.84 10.23 -16.28
N CYS A 1141 13.49 10.28 -17.45
CA CYS A 1141 14.65 9.46 -17.78
C CYS A 1141 15.94 10.06 -17.21
N ASP A 1142 16.74 9.21 -16.57
CA ASP A 1142 18.15 9.50 -16.32
C ASP A 1142 19.04 9.19 -17.54
N LEU A 1143 20.30 9.64 -17.50
CA LEU A 1143 21.26 9.48 -18.62
C LEU A 1143 21.47 8.01 -19.02
N ARG A 1144 21.38 7.06 -18.07
CA ARG A 1144 21.52 5.63 -18.36
C ARG A 1144 20.28 5.10 -19.07
N GLU A 1145 19.10 5.56 -18.68
CA GLU A 1145 17.86 5.25 -19.37
C GLU A 1145 17.82 5.86 -20.78
N LEU A 1146 18.39 7.05 -21.00
CA LEU A 1146 18.56 7.62 -22.35
C LEU A 1146 19.52 6.79 -23.22
N GLN A 1147 20.62 6.31 -22.63
CA GLN A 1147 21.53 5.37 -23.27
C GLN A 1147 20.81 4.05 -23.63
N ASP A 1148 20.02 3.49 -22.70
CA ASP A 1148 19.25 2.26 -22.90
C ASP A 1148 18.24 2.42 -24.06
N VAL A 1149 17.63 3.60 -24.21
CA VAL A 1149 16.73 3.91 -25.33
C VAL A 1149 17.48 3.92 -26.66
N LEU A 1150 18.57 4.69 -26.75
CA LEU A 1150 19.33 4.83 -28.00
C LEU A 1150 19.98 3.52 -28.42
N THR A 1151 20.52 2.76 -27.47
CA THR A 1151 21.26 1.52 -27.74
C THR A 1151 20.36 0.28 -27.81
N SER A 1152 19.06 0.45 -27.53
CA SER A 1152 18.05 -0.60 -27.63
C SER A 1152 18.16 -1.32 -28.98
N LYS A 1153 18.15 -2.66 -28.97
CA LYS A 1153 18.22 -3.44 -30.20
C LYS A 1153 17.09 -3.11 -31.18
N THR A 1154 15.91 -2.75 -30.67
CA THR A 1154 14.73 -2.42 -31.49
C THR A 1154 14.79 -1.03 -32.11
N LEU A 1155 15.39 -0.06 -31.42
CA LEU A 1155 15.41 1.33 -31.85
C LEU A 1155 16.73 1.74 -32.51
N TRP A 1156 17.80 0.97 -32.27
CA TRP A 1156 19.13 1.26 -32.83
C TRP A 1156 19.15 1.51 -34.33
N PRO A 1157 18.45 0.74 -35.20
CA PRO A 1157 18.47 1.02 -36.64
C PRO A 1157 18.02 2.45 -37.00
N GLN A 1158 17.20 3.09 -36.16
CA GLN A 1158 16.77 4.48 -36.35
C GLN A 1158 17.86 5.47 -35.94
N PHE A 1159 18.69 5.11 -34.96
CA PHE A 1159 19.74 5.97 -34.40
C PHE A 1159 21.12 5.72 -35.02
N GLU A 1160 21.34 4.57 -35.66
CA GLU A 1160 22.63 4.13 -36.22
C GLU A 1160 23.21 5.12 -37.22
N ALA A 1161 22.38 5.64 -38.13
CA ALA A 1161 22.81 6.63 -39.12
C ALA A 1161 23.34 7.92 -38.49
N ARG A 1162 22.87 8.28 -37.29
CA ARG A 1162 23.28 9.49 -36.56
C ARG A 1162 24.47 9.22 -35.65
N PHE A 1163 24.43 8.16 -34.83
CA PHE A 1163 25.41 7.90 -33.79
C PHE A 1163 26.56 6.96 -34.19
N GLY A 1164 26.55 6.40 -35.40
CA GLY A 1164 27.61 5.53 -35.90
C GLY A 1164 27.52 4.12 -35.35
N SER A 1165 28.37 3.74 -34.39
CA SER A 1165 28.37 2.40 -33.78
C SER A 1165 27.94 2.40 -32.32
N LYS A 1166 27.34 1.29 -31.86
CA LYS A 1166 26.92 1.12 -30.46
C LYS A 1166 28.09 1.19 -29.50
N GLU A 1167 29.21 0.60 -29.90
CA GLU A 1167 30.43 0.55 -29.11
C GLU A 1167 30.97 1.96 -28.86
N MET A 1168 31.00 2.80 -29.89
CA MET A 1168 31.42 4.20 -29.77
C MET A 1168 30.44 4.98 -28.90
N LEU A 1169 29.13 4.83 -29.14
CA LEU A 1169 28.09 5.50 -28.35
C LEU A 1169 28.18 5.14 -26.86
N ASN A 1170 28.38 3.86 -26.54
CA ASN A 1170 28.53 3.38 -25.16
C ASN A 1170 29.76 3.96 -24.46
N VAL A 1171 30.90 4.04 -25.16
CA VAL A 1171 32.11 4.67 -24.62
C VAL A 1171 31.85 6.14 -24.31
N ARG A 1172 31.19 6.86 -25.23
CA ARG A 1172 30.89 8.29 -25.04
C ARG A 1172 29.89 8.52 -23.90
N PHE A 1173 28.89 7.67 -23.74
CA PHE A 1173 27.98 7.71 -22.59
C PHE A 1173 28.70 7.41 -21.27
N ALA A 1174 29.63 6.45 -21.24
CA ALA A 1174 30.40 6.15 -20.03
C ALA A 1174 31.27 7.34 -19.60
N GLN A 1175 31.99 7.95 -20.54
CA GLN A 1175 32.80 9.15 -20.31
C GLN A 1175 31.96 10.33 -19.82
N LEU A 1176 30.78 10.55 -20.43
CA LEU A 1176 29.85 11.59 -20.01
C LEU A 1176 29.25 11.30 -18.62
N ALA A 1177 28.92 10.05 -18.31
CA ALA A 1177 28.37 9.64 -17.02
C ALA A 1177 29.38 9.78 -15.88
N GLU A 1178 30.64 9.44 -16.13
CA GLU A 1178 31.72 9.56 -15.15
C GLU A 1178 32.03 11.03 -14.82
N LEU A 1179 32.09 11.88 -15.85
CA LEU A 1179 32.17 13.33 -15.67
C LEU A 1179 30.95 13.85 -14.89
N ARG A 1180 29.71 13.52 -15.32
CA ARG A 1180 28.48 13.96 -14.65
C ARG A 1180 28.42 13.56 -13.17
N ASN A 1181 28.76 12.32 -12.85
CA ASN A 1181 28.72 11.82 -11.48
C ASN A 1181 29.76 12.53 -10.60
N SER A 1182 30.94 12.80 -11.16
CA SER A 1182 32.00 13.51 -10.45
C SER A 1182 31.65 14.99 -10.24
N LEU A 1183 30.97 15.62 -11.20
CA LEU A 1183 30.39 16.95 -11.08
C LEU A 1183 29.30 17.02 -10.00
N ARG A 1184 28.28 16.13 -10.06
CA ARG A 1184 27.15 16.10 -9.11
C ARG A 1184 27.50 15.74 -7.67
N HIS A 1185 28.55 14.96 -7.44
CA HIS A 1185 28.95 14.53 -6.10
C HIS A 1185 30.09 15.37 -5.49
N SER A 1186 30.41 16.53 -6.08
CA SER A 1186 31.49 17.42 -5.64
C SER A 1186 32.84 16.72 -5.47
N ARG A 1187 33.09 15.62 -6.21
CA ARG A 1187 34.35 14.86 -6.16
C ARG A 1187 35.45 15.59 -6.92
N THR A 1188 36.71 15.37 -6.58
CA THR A 1188 37.84 15.81 -7.40
C THR A 1188 37.77 15.10 -8.76
N VAL A 1189 37.68 15.87 -9.85
CA VAL A 1189 37.75 15.34 -11.22
C VAL A 1189 39.22 15.39 -11.62
N ASP A 1190 39.84 14.24 -11.90
CA ASP A 1190 41.19 14.22 -12.44
C ASP A 1190 41.20 14.64 -13.91
N ASP A 1191 42.37 15.05 -14.42
CA ASP A 1191 42.50 15.57 -15.77
C ASP A 1191 42.14 14.56 -16.87
N VAL A 1192 42.27 13.25 -16.62
CA VAL A 1192 41.91 12.20 -17.59
C VAL A 1192 40.40 12.14 -17.72
N THR A 1193 39.69 11.98 -16.59
CA THR A 1193 38.22 11.97 -16.55
C THR A 1193 37.62 13.25 -17.16
N ARG A 1194 38.26 14.40 -16.90
CA ARG A 1194 37.84 15.69 -17.47
C ARG A 1194 37.98 15.72 -19.00
N LYS A 1195 39.13 15.35 -19.54
CA LYS A 1195 39.39 15.38 -20.99
C LYS A 1195 38.53 14.36 -21.75
N ASP A 1196 38.29 13.19 -21.15
CA ASP A 1196 37.39 12.18 -21.72
C ASP A 1196 35.94 12.65 -21.75
N GLY A 1197 35.48 13.29 -20.68
CA GLY A 1197 34.14 13.89 -20.63
C GLY A 1197 33.97 15.07 -21.60
N GLU A 1198 34.96 15.97 -21.70
CA GLU A 1198 35.00 17.06 -22.70
C GLU A 1198 34.92 16.50 -24.14
N ALA A 1199 35.70 15.46 -24.44
CA ALA A 1199 35.68 14.79 -25.74
C ALA A 1199 34.31 14.16 -26.03
N ALA A 1200 33.65 13.58 -25.02
CA ALA A 1200 32.30 13.05 -25.16
C ALA A 1200 31.26 14.14 -25.44
N ILE A 1201 31.33 15.27 -24.75
CA ILE A 1201 30.45 16.43 -24.97
C ILE A 1201 30.60 16.97 -26.40
N ILE A 1202 31.84 17.14 -26.88
CA ILE A 1202 32.10 17.62 -28.25
C ILE A 1202 31.52 16.64 -29.28
N TRP A 1203 31.74 15.34 -29.06
CA TRP A 1203 31.22 14.31 -29.94
C TRP A 1203 29.69 14.30 -29.99
N PHE A 1204 29.02 14.33 -28.84
CA PHE A 1204 27.56 14.41 -28.78
C PHE A 1204 27.03 15.68 -29.45
N ARG A 1205 27.67 16.84 -29.25
CA ARG A 1205 27.28 18.08 -29.95
C ARG A 1205 27.36 17.97 -31.46
N GLN A 1206 28.43 17.37 -31.99
CA GLN A 1206 28.59 17.18 -33.43
C GLN A 1206 27.50 16.27 -34.00
N VAL A 1207 27.23 15.16 -33.31
CA VAL A 1207 26.25 14.16 -33.72
C VAL A 1207 24.81 14.66 -33.56
N LEU A 1208 24.53 15.47 -32.54
CA LEU A 1208 23.21 16.02 -32.26
C LEU A 1208 22.91 17.29 -33.07
N ALA A 1209 23.92 18.01 -33.57
CA ALA A 1209 23.73 19.19 -34.43
C ALA A 1209 23.46 18.86 -35.91
N HIS A 1210 23.90 17.68 -36.39
CA HIS A 1210 23.68 17.24 -37.77
C HIS A 1210 22.47 16.32 -37.90
N GLY A 1211 21.33 16.89 -38.29
CA GLY A 1211 20.20 16.16 -38.84
C GLY A 1211 18.87 16.75 -38.45
#